data_AF-A0A6C0BJK0-F1
#
_entry.id   AF-A0A6C0BJK0-F1
#
_cell.length_a   1.000
_cell.length_b   1.000
_cell.length_c   1.000
_cell.angle_alpha   90.00
_cell.angle_beta   90.00
_cell.angle_gamma   90.00
#
_symmetry.space_group_name_H-M   'P 1'
#
loop_
_entity.id
_entity.type
_entity.pdbx_description
1 polymer ?
#
loop_
_entity_poly.entity_id
_entity_poly.type
_entity_poly.pdbx_seq_one_letter_code
_entity_poly.pdbx_strand_id
1 'polypeptide(L)'
;MTKQKKNKGHVKPTKAVKAISPKSFCKSPIATPAAPSLQIHYSSKPFPPKVAEYIKPHFPKVQTYFSSLEKIFTKLEPRTSSGYLLNTAEWIQDISGFENPYKFQGFVGPLDCLPADLKLKNLFMKRAHILNPISYMSGEYVLPEDGALPSYLSHWQHTLAKINDPNNEAYIDALFAVCASRLVEQKLSPHFVRCYGVFCGRLDNYSYNLSDDYDDVKDESWFAENLAAGLFELRVLDEMGDSASFKPHDSKHRPRRSLVSDTSLDFDGDEELVEPEADVLTKTDSDSDLEDLEEADMDAEDLETIEDEAVPVSVSRIKISDVPAGKVSDVLTKSDVLTKSDVLTESEEEEENEEEDHGLSSVSSESEGPPVIANFKNFPVMVSVLECCDGTMDVLLDEEEYDDTKDMRWTAWLFQVIAALAVAQKHYHFTHNDLHTNNIMWSWTAETTLYYSLPDALGGSRIYAVPTFGRLFKIIDFNRSSFHLGKRGGFFISDAFESEGDASGQYNCEPYFNDKMPTADPNPSFDLCRLACSLLDSIFQEDPELVEPKQIMTQEPGLIMWETKSQLFNLLWSWLQQKDGYNVLRNANGSERFPGFDLYKIIGHNVTAAVPCEQITKPIFDSKYRIAKKDLPTDVFLWELPCSL
;
A
#
# COMPACT_ATOMS: atom_id res chain seq x y z
N MET A 1 2.86 -47.69 -80.65
CA MET A 1 3.73 -47.47 -81.83
C MET A 1 3.84 -45.96 -82.06
N THR A 2 5.00 -45.31 -82.27
CA THR A 2 6.41 -45.76 -82.19
C THR A 2 7.32 -44.57 -81.81
N LYS A 3 8.44 -44.85 -81.11
CA LYS A 3 9.41 -43.89 -80.52
C LYS A 3 10.29 -43.14 -81.54
N GLN A 4 11.09 -42.17 -81.02
CA GLN A 4 12.39 -41.63 -81.49
C GLN A 4 12.34 -40.22 -82.15
N LYS A 5 13.31 -39.29 -81.96
CA LYS A 5 14.50 -39.23 -81.06
C LYS A 5 15.06 -37.79 -80.89
N LYS A 6 15.79 -37.56 -79.77
CA LYS A 6 16.95 -36.65 -79.53
C LYS A 6 16.96 -35.20 -80.10
N ASN A 7 17.15 -34.20 -79.20
CA ASN A 7 18.48 -33.56 -79.03
C ASN A 7 18.55 -32.55 -77.86
N LYS A 8 19.64 -32.60 -77.06
CA LYS A 8 20.34 -31.48 -76.37
C LYS A 8 21.45 -32.01 -75.43
N GLY A 9 22.68 -31.51 -75.59
CA GLY A 9 23.77 -31.59 -74.59
C GLY A 9 23.83 -30.30 -73.76
N HIS A 10 24.20 -30.29 -72.48
CA HIS A 10 25.52 -30.55 -71.86
C HIS A 10 26.58 -29.46 -72.10
N VAL A 11 26.92 -28.70 -71.03
CA VAL A 11 28.28 -28.29 -70.57
C VAL A 11 28.16 -27.54 -69.22
N LYS A 12 29.17 -27.69 -68.35
CA LYS A 12 29.48 -27.02 -67.05
C LYS A 12 30.95 -27.39 -66.70
N PRO A 13 31.65 -26.79 -65.72
CA PRO A 13 31.52 -25.48 -65.05
C PRO A 13 32.89 -24.69 -64.97
N THR A 14 32.98 -23.55 -64.27
CA THR A 14 34.27 -22.90 -63.89
C THR A 14 34.18 -21.97 -62.66
N LYS A 15 35.34 -21.57 -62.09
CA LYS A 15 35.59 -20.66 -60.93
C LYS A 15 36.97 -19.98 -61.09
N ALA A 16 37.38 -18.93 -60.36
CA ALA A 16 36.70 -18.11 -59.33
C ALA A 16 36.53 -16.62 -59.79
N VAL A 17 37.09 -15.52 -59.24
CA VAL A 17 38.07 -15.17 -58.16
C VAL A 17 37.60 -13.85 -57.48
N LYS A 18 38.20 -13.44 -56.33
CA LYS A 18 37.90 -12.17 -55.60
C LYS A 18 38.80 -11.00 -56.04
N ALA A 19 38.36 -9.74 -55.85
CA ALA A 19 38.85 -8.83 -54.77
C ALA A 19 38.42 -7.33 -54.88
N ILE A 20 38.33 -6.68 -53.70
CA ILE A 20 38.40 -5.21 -53.40
C ILE A 20 37.19 -4.32 -53.79
N SER A 21 37.06 -3.18 -53.07
CA SER A 21 35.91 -2.26 -52.99
C SER A 21 36.25 -0.81 -53.36
N PRO A 22 35.25 0.07 -53.43
CA PRO A 22 35.40 1.47 -52.99
C PRO A 22 34.39 1.87 -51.90
N LYS A 23 34.67 2.97 -51.19
CA LYS A 23 33.83 3.55 -50.13
C LYS A 23 32.88 4.64 -50.67
N SER A 24 31.77 4.87 -49.96
CA SER A 24 31.44 6.16 -49.27
C SER A 24 29.99 6.67 -49.44
N PHE A 25 29.58 7.48 -48.46
CA PHE A 25 28.40 8.37 -48.42
C PHE A 25 27.00 7.80 -48.71
N CYS A 26 26.34 7.36 -47.63
CA CYS A 26 24.99 7.82 -47.32
C CYS A 26 24.94 8.22 -45.83
N LYS A 27 24.24 9.30 -45.48
CA LYS A 27 24.05 9.70 -44.07
C LYS A 27 22.97 8.82 -43.45
N SER A 28 23.21 8.31 -42.24
CA SER A 28 22.16 7.67 -41.45
C SER A 28 21.07 8.69 -41.09
N PRO A 29 19.78 8.31 -41.08
CA PRO A 29 18.75 9.15 -40.46
C PRO A 29 19.09 9.32 -38.98
N ILE A 30 18.87 10.53 -38.45
CA ILE A 30 18.96 10.78 -37.01
C ILE A 30 17.82 9.99 -36.36
N ALA A 31 18.15 9.15 -35.38
CA ALA A 31 17.16 8.38 -34.65
C ALA A 31 16.31 9.34 -33.80
N THR A 32 15.00 9.33 -34.02
CA THR A 32 14.03 9.84 -33.06
C THR A 32 14.28 9.11 -31.72
N PRO A 33 14.24 9.80 -30.56
CA PRO A 33 14.25 9.10 -29.28
C PRO A 33 13.14 8.04 -29.24
N ALA A 34 13.48 6.84 -28.78
CA ALA A 34 12.45 5.83 -28.54
C ALA A 34 11.49 6.35 -27.47
N ALA A 35 10.18 6.14 -27.64
CA ALA A 35 9.21 6.42 -26.60
C ALA A 35 9.62 5.64 -25.33
N PRO A 36 9.75 6.30 -24.17
CA PRO A 36 10.31 5.65 -22.99
C PRO A 36 9.33 4.59 -22.47
N SER A 37 9.85 3.39 -22.22
CA SER A 37 9.02 2.23 -21.95
C SER A 37 8.54 2.19 -20.49
N LEU A 38 7.23 2.06 -20.31
CA LEU A 38 6.59 1.66 -19.04
C LEU A 38 6.86 0.19 -18.64
N GLN A 39 7.94 -0.40 -19.16
CA GLN A 39 8.38 -1.74 -18.77
C GLN A 39 9.21 -1.65 -17.50
N ILE A 40 8.91 -2.52 -16.54
CA ILE A 40 9.76 -2.70 -15.38
C ILE A 40 11.03 -3.43 -15.82
N HIS A 41 12.17 -2.97 -15.31
CA HIS A 41 13.48 -3.55 -15.53
C HIS A 41 14.17 -3.66 -14.17
N TYR A 42 15.12 -4.59 -14.02
CA TYR A 42 15.98 -4.67 -12.85
C TYR A 42 17.45 -4.44 -13.21
N SER A 43 18.26 -4.10 -12.23
CA SER A 43 19.72 -4.11 -12.28
C SER A 43 20.25 -5.13 -11.29
N SER A 44 21.13 -6.04 -11.73
CA SER A 44 21.87 -6.93 -10.81
C SER A 44 23.02 -6.15 -10.20
N LYS A 45 22.79 -5.52 -9.03
CA LYS A 45 23.77 -4.72 -8.29
C LYS A 45 23.58 -4.86 -6.77
N PRO A 46 24.63 -4.65 -5.95
CA PRO A 46 24.44 -4.46 -4.51
C PRO A 46 23.73 -3.13 -4.24
N PHE A 47 23.21 -2.98 -3.02
CA PHE A 47 22.79 -1.66 -2.50
C PHE A 47 23.94 -0.65 -2.56
N PRO A 48 23.65 0.66 -2.74
CA PRO A 48 24.63 1.73 -2.53
C PRO A 48 25.25 1.64 -1.13
N PRO A 49 26.55 1.97 -0.94
CA PRO A 49 27.26 1.66 0.29
C PRO A 49 26.60 2.17 1.58
N LYS A 50 26.15 3.43 1.59
CA LYS A 50 25.48 4.04 2.75
C LYS A 50 24.10 3.45 3.03
N VAL A 51 23.36 3.10 1.98
CA VAL A 51 22.07 2.38 2.11
C VAL A 51 22.31 1.02 2.76
N ALA A 52 23.36 0.29 2.36
CA ALA A 52 23.75 -0.97 2.99
C ALA A 52 24.22 -0.79 4.45
N GLU A 53 24.91 0.32 4.75
CA GLU A 53 25.39 0.69 6.08
C GLU A 53 24.23 0.91 7.06
N TYR A 54 23.21 1.68 6.67
CA TYR A 54 21.98 1.86 7.46
C TYR A 54 21.11 0.59 7.53
N ILE A 55 20.89 -0.10 6.40
CA ILE A 55 19.95 -1.24 6.36
C ILE A 55 20.45 -2.42 7.22
N LYS A 56 21.77 -2.66 7.27
CA LYS A 56 22.35 -3.84 7.92
C LYS A 56 22.03 -4.00 9.42
N PRO A 57 22.10 -2.96 10.28
CA PRO A 57 21.71 -3.08 11.69
C PRO A 57 20.19 -3.14 11.91
N HIS A 58 19.38 -2.43 11.14
CA HIS A 58 17.93 -2.32 11.38
C HIS A 58 17.09 -3.41 10.71
N PHE A 59 17.62 -4.08 9.68
CA PHE A 59 16.92 -5.13 8.94
C PHE A 59 17.84 -6.36 8.73
N PRO A 60 17.79 -7.36 9.63
CA PRO A 60 18.47 -8.64 9.40
C PRO A 60 18.02 -9.34 8.11
N LYS A 61 18.99 -10.01 7.47
CA LYS A 61 18.82 -10.91 6.30
C LYS A 61 18.13 -10.26 5.07
N VAL A 62 18.31 -8.96 4.83
CA VAL A 62 17.71 -8.24 3.68
C VAL A 62 18.10 -8.81 2.32
N GLN A 63 17.11 -8.83 1.43
CA GLN A 63 17.24 -9.11 0.01
C GLN A 63 16.37 -8.16 -0.81
N THR A 64 16.56 -8.11 -2.13
CA THR A 64 15.69 -7.36 -3.06
C THR A 64 14.87 -8.29 -3.97
N TYR A 65 14.90 -9.59 -3.67
CA TYR A 65 14.10 -10.61 -4.32
C TYR A 65 12.77 -10.81 -3.57
N PHE A 66 11.68 -10.92 -4.32
CA PHE A 66 10.36 -11.30 -3.85
C PHE A 66 9.60 -12.01 -4.97
N SER A 67 8.67 -12.91 -4.65
CA SER A 67 8.14 -13.89 -5.63
C SER A 67 7.43 -13.28 -6.83
N SER A 68 6.80 -12.11 -6.70
CA SER A 68 6.14 -11.42 -7.81
C SER A 68 7.10 -11.09 -8.96
N LEU A 69 8.41 -11.01 -8.69
CA LEU A 69 9.44 -10.83 -9.71
C LEU A 69 9.51 -12.01 -10.69
N GLU A 70 9.17 -13.23 -10.29
CA GLU A 70 9.20 -14.42 -11.17
C GLU A 70 8.13 -14.33 -12.27
N LYS A 71 6.93 -13.80 -11.95
CA LYS A 71 5.87 -13.52 -12.94
C LYS A 71 6.34 -12.55 -14.04
N ILE A 72 7.25 -11.64 -13.73
CA ILE A 72 7.74 -10.59 -14.64
C ILE A 72 9.00 -11.04 -15.40
N PHE A 73 9.92 -11.71 -14.70
CA PHE A 73 11.28 -11.96 -15.15
C PHE A 73 11.59 -13.45 -15.26
N THR A 74 11.27 -14.05 -16.40
CA THR A 74 11.50 -15.48 -16.72
C THR A 74 12.98 -15.91 -16.82
N LYS A 75 13.92 -15.09 -16.30
CA LYS A 75 15.37 -15.30 -16.26
C LYS A 75 16.01 -14.58 -15.06
N LEU A 76 15.46 -14.80 -13.86
CA LEU A 76 16.19 -14.53 -12.63
C LEU A 76 17.24 -15.66 -12.48
N GLU A 77 18.52 -15.31 -12.40
CA GLU A 77 19.60 -16.28 -12.16
C GLU A 77 20.08 -16.13 -10.70
N PRO A 78 19.80 -17.10 -9.79
CA PRO A 78 20.07 -16.98 -8.34
C PRO A 78 21.57 -17.00 -7.92
N ARG A 79 22.47 -16.44 -8.74
CA ARG A 79 23.92 -16.70 -8.71
C ARG A 79 24.80 -15.47 -8.58
N THR A 80 24.21 -14.29 -8.40
CA THR A 80 24.95 -13.07 -8.03
C THR A 80 24.73 -12.73 -6.57
N SER A 81 25.80 -12.36 -5.86
CA SER A 81 25.69 -11.69 -4.54
C SER A 81 25.08 -10.28 -4.65
N SER A 82 25.01 -9.75 -5.87
CA SER A 82 24.21 -8.58 -6.25
C SER A 82 22.72 -8.92 -6.29
N GLY A 83 21.89 -8.13 -5.61
CA GLY A 83 20.43 -8.25 -5.66
C GLY A 83 19.82 -7.76 -6.98
N TYR A 84 18.53 -8.06 -7.17
CA TYR A 84 17.71 -7.52 -8.25
C TYR A 84 17.12 -6.16 -7.81
N LEU A 85 17.82 -5.06 -8.07
CA LEU A 85 17.27 -3.72 -7.79
C LEU A 85 16.26 -3.36 -8.89
N LEU A 86 15.00 -3.13 -8.54
CA LEU A 86 14.02 -2.61 -9.51
C LEU A 86 14.41 -1.20 -9.93
N ASN A 87 14.52 -1.00 -11.25
CA ASN A 87 14.92 0.27 -11.82
C ASN A 87 13.75 1.27 -11.72
N THR A 88 14.03 2.40 -11.09
CA THR A 88 13.28 3.67 -11.13
C THR A 88 14.08 4.68 -12.00
N ALA A 89 13.79 5.98 -11.97
CA ALA A 89 14.65 7.02 -12.56
C ALA A 89 15.71 7.55 -11.57
N GLU A 90 15.33 7.66 -10.30
CA GLU A 90 16.19 8.03 -9.17
C GLU A 90 16.05 6.92 -8.11
N TRP A 91 17.16 6.42 -7.60
CA TRP A 91 17.20 5.41 -6.54
C TRP A 91 17.71 6.03 -5.23
N ILE A 92 17.43 5.43 -4.08
CA ILE A 92 17.92 5.88 -2.77
C ILE A 92 19.43 5.63 -2.65
N GLN A 93 20.23 6.63 -2.28
CA GLN A 93 21.70 6.57 -2.27
C GLN A 93 22.29 6.77 -0.87
N ASP A 94 21.53 7.40 0.02
CA ASP A 94 21.88 7.73 1.38
C ASP A 94 20.60 7.74 2.23
N ILE A 95 20.64 7.14 3.42
CA ILE A 95 19.52 7.11 4.36
C ILE A 95 20.01 7.76 5.65
N SER A 96 19.41 8.90 6.00
CA SER A 96 19.88 9.81 7.04
C SER A 96 18.72 10.65 7.59
N GLY A 97 18.94 11.32 8.72
CA GLY A 97 18.03 12.35 9.23
C GLY A 97 16.59 11.88 9.35
N PHE A 98 16.34 10.87 10.20
CA PHE A 98 14.99 10.44 10.53
C PHE A 98 14.27 11.51 11.35
N GLU A 99 13.02 11.75 11.01
CA GLU A 99 12.06 12.57 11.76
C GLU A 99 11.20 11.67 12.66
N ASN A 100 10.93 10.43 12.20
CA ASN A 100 10.37 9.30 12.95
C ASN A 100 10.80 7.99 12.21
N PRO A 101 10.48 6.77 12.67
CA PRO A 101 10.91 5.52 12.01
C PRO A 101 10.49 5.35 10.53
N TYR A 102 9.56 6.17 10.03
CA TYR A 102 9.00 6.12 8.68
C TYR A 102 9.40 7.33 7.81
N LYS A 103 9.55 8.52 8.39
CA LYS A 103 9.86 9.78 7.68
C LYS A 103 11.33 10.17 7.87
N PHE A 104 12.03 10.45 6.78
CA PHE A 104 13.47 10.72 6.84
C PHE A 104 13.99 11.56 5.66
N GLN A 105 15.19 12.14 5.79
CA GLN A 105 15.83 12.96 4.77
C GLN A 105 16.97 12.21 4.08
N GLY A 106 16.66 11.56 2.96
CA GLY A 106 17.62 10.78 2.16
C GLY A 106 18.12 11.51 0.91
N PHE A 107 19.31 11.13 0.43
CA PHE A 107 19.78 11.56 -0.89
C PHE A 107 19.35 10.55 -1.96
N VAL A 108 18.72 11.02 -3.03
CA VAL A 108 18.32 10.20 -4.18
C VAL A 108 19.06 10.60 -5.45
N GLY A 109 19.28 9.63 -6.34
CA GLY A 109 19.90 9.86 -7.65
C GLY A 109 20.01 8.59 -8.49
N PRO A 110 20.30 8.69 -9.80
CA PRO A 110 20.49 7.52 -10.67
C PRO A 110 21.53 6.55 -10.09
N LEU A 111 21.36 5.24 -10.30
CA LEU A 111 22.08 4.20 -9.55
C LEU A 111 23.62 4.20 -9.69
N ASP A 112 24.17 4.88 -10.70
CA ASP A 112 25.62 5.07 -10.94
C ASP A 112 26.04 6.56 -10.95
N CYS A 113 25.26 7.46 -10.35
CA CYS A 113 25.52 8.90 -10.40
C CYS A 113 26.69 9.35 -9.50
N LEU A 114 27.22 10.55 -9.75
CA LEU A 114 28.25 11.13 -8.88
C LEU A 114 27.59 11.79 -7.65
N PRO A 115 28.30 11.94 -6.52
CA PRO A 115 27.77 12.64 -5.34
C PRO A 115 27.26 14.07 -5.58
N ALA A 116 27.67 14.71 -6.68
CA ALA A 116 27.20 16.04 -7.09
C ALA A 116 25.86 16.03 -7.86
N ASP A 117 25.40 14.86 -8.32
CA ASP A 117 24.10 14.68 -8.99
C ASP A 117 22.97 14.32 -8.00
N LEU A 118 23.33 14.05 -6.74
CA LEU A 118 22.43 13.65 -5.66
C LEU A 118 21.51 14.80 -5.24
N LYS A 119 20.28 14.45 -4.85
CA LYS A 119 19.26 15.38 -4.39
C LYS A 119 18.76 14.95 -3.02
N LEU A 120 18.90 15.80 -2.01
CA LEU A 120 18.24 15.62 -0.73
C LEU A 120 16.72 15.71 -0.93
N LYS A 121 15.96 14.80 -0.32
CA LYS A 121 14.49 14.82 -0.30
C LYS A 121 13.97 14.27 1.03
N ASN A 122 12.79 14.73 1.41
CA ASN A 122 11.98 14.10 2.45
C ASN A 122 11.32 12.85 1.85
N LEU A 123 11.49 11.72 2.52
CA LEU A 123 11.13 10.39 2.04
C LEU A 123 10.32 9.65 3.10
N PHE A 124 9.49 8.71 2.65
CA PHE A 124 8.67 7.85 3.48
C PHE A 124 9.04 6.39 3.26
N MET A 125 9.30 5.64 4.33
CA MET A 125 9.62 4.21 4.32
C MET A 125 8.37 3.42 4.69
N LYS A 126 7.53 3.08 3.71
CA LYS A 126 6.39 2.18 3.94
C LYS A 126 6.92 0.79 4.29
N ARG A 127 6.45 0.23 5.41
CA ARG A 127 6.81 -1.10 5.94
C ARG A 127 5.56 -2.00 5.87
N ALA A 128 5.32 -2.67 4.75
CA ALA A 128 4.18 -3.57 4.58
C ALA A 128 4.52 -4.97 5.12
N HIS A 129 3.64 -5.57 5.93
CA HIS A 129 3.83 -6.91 6.45
C HIS A 129 3.64 -7.98 5.36
N ILE A 130 4.50 -9.00 5.32
CA ILE A 130 4.38 -10.11 4.36
C ILE A 130 3.43 -11.20 4.89
N LEU A 131 3.26 -11.29 6.20
CA LEU A 131 2.31 -12.15 6.90
C LEU A 131 1.26 -11.27 7.58
N ASN A 132 -0.01 -11.66 7.54
CA ASN A 132 -1.07 -11.01 8.32
C ASN A 132 -0.71 -11.08 9.84
N PRO A 133 -0.66 -9.96 10.58
CA PRO A 133 -0.27 -9.96 11.98
C PRO A 133 -1.23 -10.74 12.89
N ILE A 134 -2.55 -10.71 12.64
CA ILE A 134 -3.55 -11.41 13.45
C ILE A 134 -3.41 -12.93 13.27
N SER A 135 -3.25 -13.43 12.04
CA SER A 135 -2.92 -14.83 11.76
C SER A 135 -1.58 -15.28 12.38
N TYR A 136 -0.62 -14.36 12.55
CA TYR A 136 0.58 -14.66 13.33
C TYR A 136 0.28 -14.73 14.83
N MET A 137 -0.50 -13.78 15.37
CA MET A 137 -0.91 -13.75 16.79
C MET A 137 -1.75 -14.97 17.20
N SER A 138 -2.56 -15.54 16.29
CA SER A 138 -3.32 -16.78 16.51
C SER A 138 -2.48 -18.06 16.38
N GLY A 139 -1.28 -17.97 15.78
CA GLY A 139 -0.37 -19.10 15.61
C GLY A 139 -0.53 -19.88 14.30
N GLU A 140 -1.26 -19.36 13.31
CA GLU A 140 -1.36 -19.96 11.97
C GLU A 140 -0.02 -19.93 11.22
N TYR A 141 0.83 -18.96 11.56
CA TYR A 141 2.20 -18.81 11.06
C TYR A 141 3.23 -19.04 12.17
N VAL A 142 4.42 -19.55 11.80
CA VAL A 142 5.56 -19.72 12.71
C VAL A 142 6.82 -19.16 12.05
N LEU A 143 7.47 -18.22 12.74
CA LEU A 143 8.72 -17.58 12.30
C LEU A 143 9.92 -18.14 13.10
N PRO A 144 10.64 -19.16 12.59
CA PRO A 144 11.89 -19.58 13.23
C PRO A 144 12.97 -18.50 13.13
N GLU A 145 13.79 -18.40 14.18
CA GLU A 145 14.95 -17.48 14.26
C GLU A 145 15.87 -17.65 13.05
N ASP A 146 16.19 -18.91 12.72
CA ASP A 146 16.81 -19.27 11.46
C ASP A 146 15.94 -20.22 10.63
N GLY A 147 15.48 -19.74 9.47
CA GLY A 147 14.68 -20.52 8.52
C GLY A 147 15.44 -21.65 7.81
N ALA A 148 16.72 -21.88 8.15
CA ALA A 148 17.47 -23.07 7.78
C ALA A 148 17.25 -24.25 8.75
N LEU A 149 16.62 -24.03 9.90
CA LEU A 149 16.32 -25.06 10.91
C LEU A 149 14.88 -25.59 10.78
N PRO A 150 14.60 -26.82 11.26
CA PRO A 150 13.24 -27.38 11.28
C PRO A 150 12.28 -26.57 12.16
N SER A 151 10.99 -26.61 11.82
CA SER A 151 9.88 -26.05 12.59
C SER A 151 8.62 -26.93 12.38
N TYR A 152 7.53 -26.67 13.11
CA TYR A 152 6.28 -27.42 13.02
C TYR A 152 5.75 -27.45 11.58
N LEU A 153 5.68 -28.65 11.00
CA LEU A 153 5.64 -28.84 9.55
C LEU A 153 4.47 -28.13 8.86
N SER A 154 3.26 -28.21 9.43
CA SER A 154 2.05 -27.56 8.88
C SER A 154 2.16 -26.04 8.88
N HIS A 155 2.42 -25.43 10.04
CA HIS A 155 2.51 -23.98 10.21
C HIS A 155 3.68 -23.40 9.42
N TRP A 156 4.82 -24.12 9.37
CA TRP A 156 5.97 -23.69 8.56
C TRP A 156 5.72 -23.81 7.06
N GLN A 157 5.01 -24.85 6.59
CA GLN A 157 4.56 -24.93 5.20
C GLN A 157 3.58 -23.81 4.84
N HIS A 158 2.65 -23.47 5.73
CA HIS A 158 1.71 -22.35 5.56
C HIS A 158 2.44 -20.99 5.49
N THR A 159 3.36 -20.76 6.43
CA THR A 159 4.21 -19.56 6.47
C THR A 159 5.07 -19.43 5.20
N LEU A 160 5.68 -20.53 4.76
CA LEU A 160 6.46 -20.55 3.52
C LEU A 160 5.58 -20.34 2.28
N ALA A 161 4.33 -20.81 2.26
CA ALA A 161 3.40 -20.55 1.17
C ALA A 161 3.10 -19.05 1.05
N LYS A 162 2.64 -18.41 2.15
CA LYS A 162 2.30 -16.96 2.15
C LYS A 162 3.51 -16.08 1.82
N ILE A 163 4.68 -16.36 2.40
CA ILE A 163 5.94 -15.63 2.07
C ILE A 163 6.36 -15.80 0.62
N ASN A 164 6.06 -16.93 -0.03
CA ASN A 164 6.48 -17.18 -1.41
C ASN A 164 5.37 -16.95 -2.45
N ASP A 165 4.17 -16.49 -2.09
CA ASP A 165 3.12 -16.20 -3.07
C ASP A 165 3.53 -15.00 -3.97
N PRO A 166 3.60 -15.17 -5.30
CA PRO A 166 3.88 -14.07 -6.21
C PRO A 166 2.75 -13.03 -6.35
N ASN A 167 1.63 -13.21 -5.63
CA ASN A 167 0.50 -12.30 -5.50
C ASN A 167 0.39 -11.67 -4.10
N ASN A 168 1.31 -11.92 -3.17
CA ASN A 168 1.28 -11.37 -1.81
C ASN A 168 1.04 -9.84 -1.80
N GLU A 169 0.05 -9.36 -1.05
CA GLU A 169 -0.35 -7.94 -0.97
C GLU A 169 0.82 -6.95 -0.85
N ALA A 170 1.77 -7.23 0.04
CA ALA A 170 2.92 -6.37 0.27
C ALA A 170 3.86 -6.29 -0.95
N TYR A 171 3.94 -7.38 -1.74
CA TYR A 171 4.67 -7.42 -3.00
C TYR A 171 3.90 -6.73 -4.13
N ILE A 172 2.57 -6.85 -4.17
CA ILE A 172 1.68 -6.19 -5.12
C ILE A 172 1.76 -4.66 -4.95
N ASP A 173 1.74 -4.18 -3.71
CA ASP A 173 1.92 -2.76 -3.39
C ASP A 173 3.26 -2.22 -3.89
N ALA A 174 4.37 -2.84 -3.46
CA ALA A 174 5.71 -2.41 -3.84
C ALA A 174 5.93 -2.46 -5.36
N LEU A 175 5.33 -3.46 -6.03
CA LEU A 175 5.35 -3.59 -7.48
C LEU A 175 4.57 -2.49 -8.19
N PHE A 176 3.35 -2.16 -7.72
CA PHE A 176 2.58 -1.08 -8.33
C PHE A 176 3.13 0.31 -7.98
N ALA A 177 3.71 0.52 -6.80
CA ALA A 177 4.39 1.77 -6.45
C ALA A 177 5.53 2.10 -7.44
N VAL A 178 6.26 1.09 -7.94
CA VAL A 178 7.25 1.27 -9.01
C VAL A 178 6.58 1.59 -10.36
N CYS A 179 5.41 1.02 -10.66
CA CYS A 179 4.62 1.33 -11.87
C CYS A 179 4.05 2.75 -11.85
N ALA A 180 3.50 3.16 -10.70
CA ALA A 180 2.98 4.49 -10.43
C ALA A 180 4.10 5.55 -10.56
N SER A 181 5.28 5.29 -9.96
CA SER A 181 6.49 6.12 -10.16
C SER A 181 6.85 6.26 -11.64
N ARG A 182 6.77 5.18 -12.43
CA ARG A 182 7.04 5.24 -13.88
C ARG A 182 6.08 6.15 -14.64
N LEU A 183 4.82 6.31 -14.23
CA LEU A 183 3.90 7.29 -14.83
C LEU A 183 4.37 8.74 -14.57
N VAL A 184 4.91 9.03 -13.39
CA VAL A 184 5.47 10.34 -13.03
C VAL A 184 6.78 10.61 -13.76
N GLU A 185 7.67 9.62 -13.80
CA GLU A 185 8.97 9.71 -14.46
C GLU A 185 8.86 9.95 -15.97
N GLN A 186 7.90 9.30 -16.64
CA GLN A 186 7.64 9.50 -18.07
C GLN A 186 6.69 10.67 -18.38
N LYS A 187 6.33 11.47 -17.36
CA LYS A 187 5.43 12.63 -17.47
C LYS A 187 4.06 12.33 -18.09
N LEU A 188 3.48 11.19 -17.71
CA LEU A 188 2.12 10.78 -18.11
C LEU A 188 1.08 11.23 -17.08
N SER A 189 1.40 11.17 -15.78
CA SER A 189 0.59 11.72 -14.69
C SER A 189 1.48 12.25 -13.57
N PRO A 190 1.18 13.42 -12.96
CA PRO A 190 1.85 13.88 -11.74
C PRO A 190 1.19 13.30 -10.47
N HIS A 191 0.09 12.56 -10.59
CA HIS A 191 -0.82 12.20 -9.50
C HIS A 191 -0.51 10.86 -8.85
N PHE A 192 0.78 10.56 -8.70
CA PHE A 192 1.28 9.38 -8.00
C PHE A 192 2.54 9.75 -7.21
N VAL A 193 2.83 9.01 -6.14
CA VAL A 193 4.12 9.12 -5.45
C VAL A 193 5.24 8.54 -6.32
N ARG A 194 6.45 9.13 -6.25
CA ARG A 194 7.64 8.45 -6.75
C ARG A 194 8.10 7.37 -5.78
N CYS A 195 8.65 6.31 -6.33
CA CYS A 195 9.37 5.28 -5.60
C CYS A 195 10.87 5.43 -5.91
N TYR A 196 11.69 5.29 -4.86
CA TYR A 196 13.15 5.41 -4.91
C TYR A 196 13.84 4.10 -4.53
N GLY A 197 13.10 3.05 -4.18
CA GLY A 197 13.66 1.73 -3.91
C GLY A 197 12.66 0.80 -3.25
N VAL A 198 12.82 -0.50 -3.50
CA VAL A 198 12.07 -1.56 -2.84
C VAL A 198 13.00 -2.70 -2.43
N PHE A 199 12.77 -3.30 -1.27
CA PHE A 199 13.49 -4.45 -0.75
C PHE A 199 12.63 -5.18 0.29
N CYS A 200 12.99 -6.40 0.69
CA CYS A 200 12.38 -7.08 1.83
C CYS A 200 13.45 -7.55 2.82
N GLY A 201 13.03 -7.73 4.07
CA GLY A 201 13.87 -8.21 5.15
C GLY A 201 13.02 -8.62 6.33
N ARG A 202 13.67 -8.91 7.45
CA ARG A 202 12.98 -8.97 8.74
C ARG A 202 13.30 -7.71 9.55
N LEU A 203 12.35 -7.27 10.36
CA LEU A 203 12.55 -6.22 11.38
C LEU A 203 12.72 -6.88 12.74
N ASP A 204 13.71 -6.46 13.51
CA ASP A 204 13.92 -6.99 14.87
C ASP A 204 12.84 -6.54 15.86
N ASN A 205 12.24 -5.36 15.64
CA ASN A 205 10.98 -4.92 16.24
C ASN A 205 10.05 -4.38 15.15
N TYR A 206 8.82 -4.91 15.05
CA TYR A 206 7.77 -4.47 14.14
C TYR A 206 6.49 -4.21 14.92
N SER A 207 6.01 -2.97 14.85
CA SER A 207 4.79 -2.52 15.52
C SER A 207 3.61 -2.52 14.55
N TYR A 208 2.50 -3.09 14.97
CA TYR A 208 1.20 -3.10 14.29
C TYR A 208 0.18 -2.34 15.14
N ASN A 209 -0.60 -1.45 14.51
CA ASN A 209 -1.77 -0.87 15.16
C ASN A 209 -2.88 -1.91 15.18
N LEU A 210 -3.20 -2.41 16.38
CA LEU A 210 -4.26 -3.38 16.63
C LEU A 210 -5.60 -2.69 16.98
N SER A 211 -5.64 -1.36 17.13
CA SER A 211 -6.77 -0.63 17.75
C SER A 211 -8.13 -0.91 17.13
N ASP A 212 -8.20 -1.06 15.80
CA ASP A 212 -9.44 -1.32 15.07
C ASP A 212 -9.89 -2.80 15.19
N ASP A 213 -8.93 -3.74 15.23
CA ASP A 213 -9.19 -5.19 15.36
C ASP A 213 -9.32 -5.67 16.82
N TYR A 214 -8.83 -4.88 17.79
CA TYR A 214 -8.61 -5.31 19.17
C TYR A 214 -9.88 -5.83 19.84
N ASP A 215 -11.02 -5.20 19.57
CA ASP A 215 -12.29 -5.55 20.19
C ASP A 215 -12.86 -6.89 19.69
N ASP A 216 -12.48 -7.34 18.48
CA ASP A 216 -12.81 -8.66 17.94
C ASP A 216 -11.86 -9.76 18.45
N VAL A 217 -10.58 -9.46 18.71
CA VAL A 217 -9.58 -10.48 19.09
C VAL A 217 -9.31 -10.63 20.59
N LYS A 218 -9.55 -9.60 21.42
CA LYS A 218 -9.16 -9.57 22.85
C LYS A 218 -9.74 -10.69 23.72
N ASP A 219 -10.94 -11.16 23.39
CA ASP A 219 -11.71 -12.15 24.16
C ASP A 219 -11.55 -13.58 23.59
N GLU A 220 -10.78 -13.76 22.51
CA GLU A 220 -10.45 -15.07 21.94
C GLU A 220 -9.48 -15.87 22.82
N SER A 221 -9.66 -17.19 22.87
CA SER A 221 -8.86 -18.04 23.79
C SER A 221 -7.37 -18.04 23.46
N TRP A 222 -7.02 -18.02 22.17
CA TRP A 222 -5.64 -17.99 21.70
C TRP A 222 -4.94 -16.67 22.03
N PHE A 223 -5.67 -15.57 22.19
CA PHE A 223 -5.09 -14.23 22.37
C PHE A 223 -4.34 -14.12 23.70
N ALA A 224 -5.00 -14.51 24.79
CA ALA A 224 -4.40 -14.50 26.12
C ALA A 224 -3.29 -15.56 26.26
N GLU A 225 -3.44 -16.73 25.62
CA GLU A 225 -2.46 -17.81 25.64
C GLU A 225 -1.17 -17.43 24.89
N ASN A 226 -1.27 -16.91 23.67
CA ASN A 226 -0.11 -16.54 22.85
C ASN A 226 0.57 -15.25 23.34
N LEU A 227 -0.17 -14.30 23.93
CA LEU A 227 0.39 -13.17 24.67
C LEU A 227 1.21 -13.64 25.88
N ALA A 228 0.69 -14.60 26.66
CA ALA A 228 1.40 -15.17 27.81
C ALA A 228 2.61 -16.03 27.41
N ALA A 229 2.58 -16.63 26.21
CA ALA A 229 3.72 -17.33 25.60
C ALA A 229 4.80 -16.37 25.04
N GLY A 230 4.52 -15.06 24.96
CA GLY A 230 5.46 -14.06 24.43
C GLY A 230 5.58 -14.02 22.91
N LEU A 231 4.56 -14.49 22.18
CA LEU A 231 4.52 -14.46 20.71
C LEU A 231 4.44 -13.02 20.17
N PHE A 232 3.83 -12.11 20.94
CA PHE A 232 3.74 -10.68 20.69
C PHE A 232 3.70 -9.90 22.01
N GLU A 233 4.04 -8.61 21.97
CA GLU A 233 3.99 -7.71 23.14
C GLU A 233 2.99 -6.57 22.93
N LEU A 234 2.01 -6.42 23.83
CA LEU A 234 1.04 -5.32 23.79
C LEU A 234 1.53 -4.09 24.55
N ARG A 235 1.52 -2.94 23.86
CA ARG A 235 1.61 -1.60 24.45
C ARG A 235 0.29 -0.88 24.24
N VAL A 236 -0.17 -0.13 25.23
CA VAL A 236 -1.25 0.85 25.08
C VAL A 236 -0.62 2.23 25.21
N LEU A 237 -0.87 3.11 24.23
CA LEU A 237 -0.37 4.49 24.23
C LEU A 237 -1.39 5.39 24.92
N ASP A 238 -0.99 6.12 25.96
CA ASP A 238 -1.87 7.08 26.62
C ASP A 238 -1.84 8.47 25.94
N GLU A 239 -2.66 9.42 26.42
CA GLU A 239 -2.76 10.78 25.88
C GLU A 239 -1.45 11.61 25.97
N MET A 240 -0.41 11.10 26.65
CA MET A 240 0.91 11.72 26.77
C MET A 240 2.00 10.96 25.99
N GLY A 241 1.66 9.82 25.37
CA GLY A 241 2.61 8.91 24.71
C GLY A 241 3.37 7.99 25.69
N ASP A 242 3.00 7.97 26.97
CA ASP A 242 3.73 7.21 28.00
C ASP A 242 3.34 5.71 27.90
N SER A 243 4.32 4.83 27.63
CA SER A 243 4.01 3.44 27.29
C SER A 243 3.78 2.55 28.52
N ALA A 244 2.52 2.20 28.77
CA ALA A 244 2.18 1.20 29.78
C ALA A 244 2.24 -0.22 29.18
N SER A 245 3.20 -1.04 29.62
CA SER A 245 3.21 -2.48 29.30
C SER A 245 1.92 -3.13 29.81
N PHE A 246 1.07 -3.64 28.91
CA PHE A 246 -0.26 -4.09 29.27
C PHE A 246 -0.21 -5.43 30.02
N LYS A 247 -0.68 -5.44 31.27
CA LYS A 247 -0.83 -6.67 32.07
C LYS A 247 -2.31 -6.99 32.19
N PRO A 248 -2.81 -8.10 31.60
CA PRO A 248 -4.22 -8.45 31.62
C PRO A 248 -4.80 -8.46 33.04
N HIS A 249 -5.81 -7.62 33.28
CA HIS A 249 -6.40 -7.49 34.60
C HIS A 249 -7.41 -8.61 34.86
N ASP A 250 -7.01 -9.58 35.69
CA ASP A 250 -7.79 -10.72 36.17
C ASP A 250 -9.25 -10.37 36.53
N SER A 251 -10.18 -10.68 35.63
CA SER A 251 -11.57 -10.18 35.60
C SER A 251 -12.53 -10.97 36.52
N LYS A 252 -12.12 -11.21 37.78
CA LYS A 252 -12.86 -11.98 38.79
C LYS A 252 -14.13 -11.31 39.35
N HIS A 253 -15.01 -10.80 38.49
CA HIS A 253 -16.31 -10.20 38.83
C HIS A 253 -17.51 -10.87 38.13
N ARG A 254 -17.59 -12.21 38.20
CA ARG A 254 -18.80 -12.96 37.84
C ARG A 254 -19.91 -12.66 38.87
N PRO A 255 -21.06 -12.04 38.51
CA PRO A 255 -22.07 -11.65 39.50
C PRO A 255 -22.74 -12.88 40.13
N ARG A 256 -22.67 -13.01 41.46
CA ARG A 256 -23.38 -14.06 42.20
C ARG A 256 -24.89 -13.79 42.18
N ARG A 257 -25.62 -14.50 41.32
CA ARG A 257 -27.10 -14.50 41.30
C ARG A 257 -27.60 -15.14 42.60
N SER A 258 -28.23 -14.35 43.46
CA SER A 258 -28.80 -14.81 44.73
C SER A 258 -30.12 -15.56 44.51
N LEU A 259 -30.22 -16.78 45.05
CA LEU A 259 -31.47 -17.53 45.15
C LEU A 259 -32.38 -16.94 46.23
N VAL A 260 -33.63 -16.66 45.86
CA VAL A 260 -34.79 -16.59 46.77
C VAL A 260 -35.94 -17.34 46.09
N SER A 261 -36.78 -17.99 46.90
CA SER A 261 -37.85 -18.94 46.54
C SER A 261 -39.04 -18.26 45.81
N ASP A 262 -39.97 -18.96 45.15
CA ASP A 262 -40.93 -19.91 45.75
C ASP A 262 -41.51 -20.98 44.78
N THR A 263 -41.76 -22.18 45.33
CA THR A 263 -42.83 -23.18 45.01
C THR A 263 -43.07 -23.67 43.56
N SER A 264 -43.37 -24.96 43.28
CA SER A 264 -43.38 -26.22 44.05
C SER A 264 -43.71 -27.41 43.11
N LEU A 265 -43.76 -28.66 43.62
CA LEU A 265 -44.26 -29.92 43.02
C LEU A 265 -43.22 -30.86 42.37
N ASP A 266 -42.60 -31.68 43.22
CA ASP A 266 -42.66 -33.16 43.24
C ASP A 266 -42.78 -33.94 41.91
N PHE A 267 -41.80 -34.82 41.62
CA PHE A 267 -42.01 -36.29 41.63
C PHE A 267 -40.66 -37.05 41.70
N ASP A 268 -40.66 -38.26 42.25
CA ASP A 268 -39.48 -39.10 42.47
C ASP A 268 -39.05 -39.93 41.23
N GLY A 269 -37.79 -40.42 41.22
CA GLY A 269 -37.30 -41.39 40.24
C GLY A 269 -35.80 -41.69 40.35
N ASP A 270 -35.45 -42.79 41.00
CA ASP A 270 -34.09 -43.35 41.01
C ASP A 270 -33.71 -43.95 39.65
N GLU A 271 -32.41 -43.93 39.28
CA GLU A 271 -31.56 -45.15 39.24
C GLU A 271 -30.10 -44.82 38.84
N GLU A 272 -29.23 -45.83 38.80
CA GLU A 272 -27.77 -45.75 38.87
C GLU A 272 -27.08 -46.52 37.72
N LEU A 273 -25.81 -46.19 37.43
CA LEU A 273 -24.80 -47.00 36.70
C LEU A 273 -24.83 -47.13 35.16
N VAL A 274 -23.67 -47.62 34.68
CA VAL A 274 -23.35 -48.35 33.43
C VAL A 274 -22.94 -47.53 32.19
N GLU A 275 -21.62 -47.43 31.99
CA GLU A 275 -20.99 -47.37 30.67
C GLU A 275 -21.05 -48.75 29.98
N PRO A 276 -21.25 -48.82 28.64
CA PRO A 276 -21.02 -50.04 27.85
C PRO A 276 -19.74 -49.98 27.01
N GLU A 277 -18.81 -50.90 27.24
CA GLU A 277 -17.71 -51.23 26.32
C GLU A 277 -18.19 -52.05 25.08
N ALA A 278 -17.24 -52.32 24.19
CA ALA A 278 -17.15 -53.46 23.25
C ALA A 278 -17.90 -53.38 21.89
N ASP A 279 -17.40 -53.95 20.79
CA ASP A 279 -16.05 -54.41 20.36
C ASP A 279 -16.13 -54.81 18.84
N VAL A 280 -15.04 -55.35 18.26
CA VAL A 280 -14.96 -56.36 17.18
C VAL A 280 -14.43 -55.90 15.80
N LEU A 281 -13.09 -56.00 15.65
CA LEU A 281 -12.30 -56.57 14.51
C LEU A 281 -12.44 -55.99 13.07
N THR A 282 -11.49 -56.13 12.12
CA THR A 282 -10.29 -57.00 11.96
C THR A 282 -9.05 -56.29 11.38
N LYS A 283 -7.86 -56.68 11.86
CA LYS A 283 -6.59 -57.08 11.15
C LYS A 283 -6.35 -56.65 9.67
N THR A 284 -5.12 -56.35 9.23
CA THR A 284 -3.89 -57.19 9.34
C THR A 284 -2.56 -56.46 9.59
N ASP A 285 -1.57 -57.25 9.98
CA ASP A 285 -0.30 -56.91 10.66
C ASP A 285 0.88 -56.60 9.71
N SER A 286 1.89 -55.83 10.17
CA SER A 286 3.33 -56.07 9.92
C SER A 286 4.20 -55.35 10.96
N ASP A 287 5.23 -56.01 11.47
CA ASP A 287 6.17 -55.55 12.49
C ASP A 287 7.10 -54.40 11.97
N SER A 288 7.86 -53.63 12.77
CA SER A 288 8.68 -54.06 13.92
C SER A 288 9.23 -52.89 14.77
N ASP A 289 9.42 -53.21 16.06
CA ASP A 289 10.45 -52.76 17.01
C ASP A 289 10.65 -51.26 17.34
N LEU A 290 10.29 -50.94 18.59
CA LEU A 290 10.84 -49.83 19.40
C LEU A 290 12.00 -50.38 20.25
N GLU A 291 13.06 -49.59 20.44
CA GLU A 291 13.98 -49.71 21.58
C GLU A 291 14.24 -48.31 22.18
N ASP A 292 14.61 -48.28 23.46
CA ASP A 292 14.33 -47.16 24.38
C ASP A 292 15.38 -46.03 24.43
N LEU A 293 14.98 -44.97 25.14
CA LEU A 293 15.80 -43.84 25.56
C LEU A 293 16.84 -44.26 26.63
N GLU A 294 18.05 -43.72 26.57
CA GLU A 294 18.93 -43.55 27.74
C GLU A 294 19.31 -42.07 27.88
N GLU A 295 18.93 -41.46 29.01
CA GLU A 295 19.45 -40.15 29.45
C GLU A 295 20.75 -40.34 30.23
N ALA A 296 21.66 -39.36 30.17
CA ALA A 296 22.82 -39.27 31.04
C ALA A 296 23.16 -37.80 31.34
N ASP A 297 23.07 -37.44 32.62
CA ASP A 297 23.42 -36.13 33.19
C ASP A 297 24.95 -35.90 33.29
N MET A 298 25.31 -34.71 33.81
CA MET A 298 26.63 -34.29 34.34
C MET A 298 27.62 -33.75 33.28
N ASP A 299 28.41 -32.68 33.50
CA ASP A 299 28.70 -31.88 34.72
C ASP A 299 28.72 -30.36 34.43
N ALA A 300 28.82 -29.52 35.48
CA ALA A 300 28.99 -28.07 35.38
C ALA A 300 30.05 -27.53 36.36
N GLU A 301 30.81 -26.48 35.98
CA GLU A 301 31.63 -25.64 36.89
C GLU A 301 31.68 -24.16 36.41
N ASP A 302 31.06 -23.28 37.20
CA ASP A 302 31.52 -21.99 37.78
C ASP A 302 32.18 -20.82 36.98
N LEU A 303 32.17 -19.66 37.69
CA LEU A 303 32.90 -18.39 37.52
C LEU A 303 32.27 -17.31 36.59
N GLU A 304 32.14 -16.03 36.99
CA GLU A 304 32.21 -15.40 38.33
C GLU A 304 31.51 -14.01 38.28
N THR A 305 30.98 -13.49 39.40
CA THR A 305 30.27 -12.18 39.47
C THR A 305 31.05 -11.11 40.23
N ILE A 306 30.86 -9.83 39.86
CA ILE A 306 31.28 -8.65 40.62
C ILE A 306 30.15 -7.60 40.55
N GLU A 307 29.82 -6.98 41.69
CA GLU A 307 28.81 -5.93 41.86
C GLU A 307 29.46 -4.62 42.40
N ASP A 308 28.63 -3.63 42.74
CA ASP A 308 28.89 -2.44 43.60
C ASP A 308 29.75 -1.28 43.05
N GLU A 309 29.51 -0.01 43.40
CA GLU A 309 28.44 0.59 44.24
C GLU A 309 28.07 2.02 43.74
N ALA A 310 26.96 2.60 44.24
CA ALA A 310 26.50 3.95 43.85
C ALA A 310 26.08 4.84 45.05
N VAL A 311 26.55 6.09 45.08
CA VAL A 311 26.23 7.10 46.14
C VAL A 311 26.31 8.55 45.57
N PRO A 312 25.66 9.58 46.19
CA PRO A 312 24.71 10.42 45.43
C PRO A 312 24.94 11.96 45.61
N VAL A 313 23.85 12.76 45.69
CA VAL A 313 23.72 14.22 46.04
C VAL A 313 23.71 15.19 44.85
N SER A 314 22.90 16.27 44.76
CA SER A 314 21.54 16.58 45.27
C SER A 314 20.96 17.86 44.62
N VAL A 315 19.72 17.76 44.10
CA VAL A 315 18.64 18.78 44.04
C VAL A 315 18.97 20.27 44.24
N SER A 316 18.66 21.12 43.25
CA SER A 316 17.81 22.32 43.46
C SER A 316 17.21 22.87 42.16
N ARG A 317 15.97 23.37 42.23
CA ARG A 317 15.18 23.92 41.11
C ARG A 317 15.13 25.45 41.16
N ILE A 318 15.29 26.13 40.03
CA ILE A 318 14.75 27.49 39.80
C ILE A 318 14.01 27.48 38.44
N LYS A 319 12.94 28.28 38.34
CA LYS A 319 12.00 28.36 37.21
C LYS A 319 12.06 29.74 36.52
N ILE A 320 11.17 29.96 35.53
CA ILE A 320 10.63 31.25 35.02
C ILE A 320 11.53 31.96 33.97
N SER A 321 11.03 32.53 32.85
CA SER A 321 9.80 32.32 32.02
C SER A 321 9.90 33.18 30.73
N ASP A 322 8.89 33.07 29.84
CA ASP A 322 8.37 34.11 28.91
C ASP A 322 9.26 34.74 27.79
N VAL A 323 9.04 34.30 26.52
CA VAL A 323 8.19 34.96 25.48
C VAL A 323 8.34 36.51 25.28
N PRO A 324 8.35 37.11 24.04
CA PRO A 324 7.85 36.63 22.72
C PRO A 324 8.73 36.86 21.45
N ALA A 325 8.20 36.41 20.31
CA ALA A 325 8.62 36.51 18.90
C ALA A 325 8.97 37.91 18.30
N GLY A 326 9.66 37.94 17.12
CA GLY A 326 10.17 39.22 16.57
C GLY A 326 10.50 39.46 15.06
N LYS A 327 10.38 38.52 14.09
CA LYS A 327 10.26 38.80 12.62
C LYS A 327 11.48 39.34 11.80
N VAL A 328 11.42 39.09 10.47
CA VAL A 328 12.14 39.68 9.28
C VAL A 328 13.67 39.49 8.99
N SER A 329 13.93 38.64 7.98
CA SER A 329 14.71 38.87 6.73
C SER A 329 16.23 39.20 6.68
N ASP A 330 16.93 38.33 5.94
CA ASP A 330 17.82 38.62 4.79
C ASP A 330 19.32 39.05 4.91
N VAL A 331 20.14 38.29 4.16
CA VAL A 331 21.18 38.74 3.19
C VAL A 331 22.63 39.05 3.67
N LEU A 332 23.49 38.07 3.38
CA LEU A 332 24.88 38.13 2.85
C LEU A 332 26.12 38.51 3.73
N THR A 333 26.93 37.47 3.96
CA THR A 333 28.38 37.36 3.64
C THR A 333 29.52 37.82 4.57
N LYS A 334 30.45 36.86 4.77
CA LYS A 334 31.93 36.98 4.77
C LYS A 334 32.67 37.53 6.02
N SER A 335 33.36 36.59 6.70
CA SER A 335 34.83 36.53 6.96
C SER A 335 35.58 37.83 7.32
N ASP A 336 36.47 37.88 8.32
CA ASP A 336 37.47 36.84 8.66
C ASP A 336 38.24 37.14 9.98
N VAL A 337 39.19 36.25 10.36
CA VAL A 337 40.29 36.41 11.36
C VAL A 337 40.00 36.29 12.88
N LEU A 338 39.97 35.03 13.33
CA LEU A 338 40.73 34.42 14.47
C LEU A 338 41.60 35.30 15.42
N THR A 339 41.53 34.99 16.73
CA THR A 339 42.73 34.60 17.53
C THR A 339 42.37 33.84 18.82
N LYS A 340 42.92 32.62 18.96
CA LYS A 340 43.42 31.91 20.18
C LYS A 340 42.61 31.92 21.51
N SER A 341 42.56 30.82 22.27
CA SER A 341 43.09 29.43 22.17
C SER A 341 42.55 28.59 23.36
N ASP A 342 42.80 27.29 23.59
CA ASP A 342 43.77 26.32 23.02
C ASP A 342 43.11 25.01 22.51
N VAL A 343 43.37 23.84 23.11
CA VAL A 343 43.24 22.49 22.48
C VAL A 343 43.00 21.37 23.53
N LEU A 344 42.50 20.21 23.07
CA LEU A 344 42.27 18.89 23.71
C LEU A 344 40.81 18.65 24.12
N THR A 345 39.96 17.91 23.38
CA THR A 345 39.94 16.49 22.92
C THR A 345 39.26 15.53 23.91
N GLU A 346 37.99 15.20 23.64
CA GLU A 346 37.27 13.93 23.91
C GLU A 346 35.81 14.17 23.44
N SER A 347 35.39 13.51 22.34
CA SER A 347 34.57 12.27 22.33
C SER A 347 33.11 12.53 22.72
N GLU A 348 32.30 12.83 21.69
CA GLU A 348 30.85 12.91 21.79
C GLU A 348 30.29 11.47 21.68
N GLU A 349 29.61 10.99 22.72
CA GLU A 349 28.79 9.78 22.68
C GLU A 349 27.31 10.20 22.63
N GLU A 350 26.47 9.39 21.97
CA GLU A 350 25.17 9.81 21.44
C GLU A 350 24.04 9.50 22.45
N GLU A 351 23.22 10.50 22.83
CA GLU A 351 21.98 10.27 23.58
C GLU A 351 20.83 10.00 22.61
N GLU A 352 20.43 8.73 22.50
CA GLU A 352 19.27 8.28 21.72
C GLU A 352 17.98 8.92 22.25
N ASN A 353 17.28 9.67 21.39
CA ASN A 353 15.96 10.23 21.69
C ASN A 353 14.92 9.47 20.84
N GLU A 354 14.24 8.50 21.45
CA GLU A 354 13.14 7.77 20.82
C GLU A 354 11.85 8.61 20.83
N GLU A 355 11.65 9.43 19.79
CA GLU A 355 10.32 9.98 19.44
C GLU A 355 9.69 9.12 18.32
N GLU A 356 8.78 8.21 18.70
CA GLU A 356 8.03 7.35 17.76
C GLU A 356 6.57 7.81 17.62
N ASP A 357 6.18 8.40 16.48
CA ASP A 357 4.77 8.32 16.04
C ASP A 357 4.56 8.55 14.52
N HIS A 358 3.39 8.13 14.03
CA HIS A 358 2.73 8.47 12.77
C HIS A 358 3.37 7.90 11.49
N GLY A 359 3.43 6.57 11.46
CA GLY A 359 3.46 5.72 10.25
C GLY A 359 2.19 4.87 10.08
N LEU A 360 1.04 5.38 10.55
CA LEU A 360 -0.23 4.66 10.68
C LEU A 360 -0.91 4.31 9.34
N SER A 361 -1.57 3.15 9.32
CA SER A 361 -2.72 2.88 8.44
C SER A 361 -3.83 3.89 8.72
N SER A 362 -4.79 4.05 7.80
CA SER A 362 -5.82 5.09 7.91
C SER A 362 -6.57 5.03 9.24
N VAL A 363 -6.43 6.06 10.07
CA VAL A 363 -7.09 6.15 11.37
C VAL A 363 -8.58 6.43 11.15
N SER A 364 -9.38 5.37 11.12
CA SER A 364 -10.82 5.46 11.34
C SER A 364 -11.06 5.97 12.74
N SER A 365 -11.58 7.20 12.89
CA SER A 365 -11.84 7.82 14.19
C SER A 365 -13.11 7.26 14.87
N GLU A 366 -13.23 5.94 14.94
CA GLU A 366 -14.37 5.21 15.51
C GLU A 366 -14.02 4.43 16.79
N SER A 367 -12.73 4.23 17.09
CA SER A 367 -12.30 3.69 18.38
C SER A 367 -12.37 4.76 19.47
N GLU A 368 -13.27 4.61 20.45
CA GLU A 368 -13.37 5.48 21.64
C GLU A 368 -12.23 5.22 22.68
N GLY A 369 -11.10 4.65 22.26
CA GLY A 369 -10.04 4.15 23.15
C GLY A 369 -8.62 4.64 22.82
N PRO A 370 -7.68 4.50 23.78
CA PRO A 370 -6.26 4.73 23.54
C PRO A 370 -5.68 3.72 22.54
N PRO A 371 -4.73 4.10 21.66
CA PRO A 371 -4.19 3.19 20.66
C PRO A 371 -3.54 1.93 21.26
N VAL A 372 -3.92 0.77 20.74
CA VAL A 372 -3.39 -0.55 21.11
C VAL A 372 -2.39 -1.01 20.05
N ILE A 373 -1.14 -1.20 20.45
CA ILE A 373 -0.03 -1.56 19.56
C ILE A 373 0.48 -2.97 19.91
N ALA A 374 0.45 -3.88 18.93
CA ALA A 374 1.08 -5.18 19.02
C ALA A 374 2.48 -5.13 18.43
N ASN A 375 3.48 -5.61 19.17
CA ASN A 375 4.89 -5.59 18.76
C ASN A 375 5.39 -7.02 18.53
N PHE A 376 6.10 -7.21 17.42
CA PHE A 376 6.58 -8.51 16.95
C PHE A 376 8.09 -8.49 16.72
N LYS A 377 8.76 -9.60 17.02
CA LYS A 377 10.20 -9.75 16.81
C LYS A 377 10.49 -10.50 15.53
N ASN A 378 11.58 -10.13 14.84
CA ASN A 378 12.10 -10.86 13.67
C ASN A 378 11.05 -10.99 12.53
N PHE A 379 10.19 -9.99 12.35
CA PHE A 379 8.98 -10.06 11.53
C PHE A 379 9.22 -9.69 10.05
N PRO A 380 8.71 -10.46 9.06
CA PRO A 380 9.01 -10.25 7.65
C PRO A 380 8.21 -9.09 7.04
N VAL A 381 8.91 -8.13 6.44
CA VAL A 381 8.32 -6.95 5.80
C VAL A 381 8.85 -6.71 4.38
N MET A 382 7.98 -6.19 3.52
CA MET A 382 8.33 -5.55 2.26
C MET A 382 8.42 -4.04 2.50
N VAL A 383 9.53 -3.44 2.08
CA VAL A 383 9.83 -2.03 2.27
C VAL A 383 9.79 -1.29 0.94
N SER A 384 9.03 -0.19 0.91
CA SER A 384 8.96 0.74 -0.22
C SER A 384 9.41 2.13 0.23
N VAL A 385 10.48 2.65 -0.40
CA VAL A 385 10.98 4.01 -0.16
C VAL A 385 10.30 4.96 -1.15
N LEU A 386 9.46 5.84 -0.65
CA LEU A 386 8.53 6.68 -1.40
C LEU A 386 8.80 8.18 -1.20
N GLU A 387 8.23 9.00 -2.08
CA GLU A 387 8.15 10.46 -1.93
C GLU A 387 7.21 10.82 -0.78
N CYS A 388 7.71 11.51 0.26
CA CYS A 388 6.86 11.99 1.34
C CYS A 388 5.83 13.00 0.80
N CYS A 389 4.62 12.96 1.35
CA CYS A 389 3.53 13.89 1.06
C CYS A 389 3.14 14.63 2.34
N ASP A 390 2.41 15.74 2.21
CA ASP A 390 2.17 16.68 3.30
C ASP A 390 0.93 16.33 4.14
N GLY A 391 -0.04 15.62 3.56
CA GLY A 391 -1.23 15.10 4.26
C GLY A 391 -2.09 14.20 3.38
N THR A 392 -3.15 13.61 3.96
CA THR A 392 -4.22 12.91 3.21
C THR A 392 -5.31 13.89 2.76
N MET A 393 -6.16 13.46 1.82
CA MET A 393 -7.38 14.18 1.41
C MET A 393 -8.41 14.21 2.56
N ASP A 394 -8.33 13.27 3.49
CA ASP A 394 -9.25 13.12 4.62
C ASP A 394 -9.18 14.32 5.58
N VAL A 395 -7.96 14.72 5.96
CA VAL A 395 -7.67 15.92 6.77
C VAL A 395 -8.27 17.22 6.16
N LEU A 396 -8.57 17.23 4.87
CA LEU A 396 -9.13 18.39 4.17
C LEU A 396 -10.66 18.48 4.28
N LEU A 397 -11.33 17.49 4.87
CA LEU A 397 -12.76 17.54 5.13
C LEU A 397 -13.06 18.55 6.26
N ASP A 398 -12.30 18.45 7.35
CA ASP A 398 -12.46 19.30 8.56
C ASP A 398 -12.00 20.74 8.35
N GLU A 399 -10.92 20.96 7.58
CA GLU A 399 -10.34 22.29 7.34
C GLU A 399 -11.29 23.26 6.59
N GLU A 400 -12.32 22.75 5.89
CA GLU A 400 -12.95 23.45 4.77
C GLU A 400 -14.47 23.63 4.87
N GLU A 401 -15.02 23.44 6.06
CA GLU A 401 -16.47 23.40 6.30
C GLU A 401 -17.21 24.72 6.00
N TYR A 402 -16.54 25.89 6.11
CA TYR A 402 -17.20 27.22 6.16
C TYR A 402 -16.83 28.23 5.05
N ASP A 403 -16.40 27.79 3.86
CA ASP A 403 -15.99 28.69 2.77
C ASP A 403 -16.75 28.48 1.45
N ASP A 404 -17.18 29.59 0.84
CA ASP A 404 -17.87 29.66 -0.46
C ASP A 404 -17.12 28.94 -1.59
N THR A 405 -15.79 28.76 -1.49
CA THR A 405 -14.99 28.05 -2.50
C THR A 405 -14.95 26.53 -2.33
N LYS A 406 -15.53 25.93 -1.28
CA LYS A 406 -15.53 24.46 -1.02
C LYS A 406 -15.89 23.66 -2.28
N ASP A 407 -17.04 23.96 -2.89
CA ASP A 407 -17.54 23.29 -4.10
C ASP A 407 -16.58 23.46 -5.31
N MET A 408 -15.84 24.57 -5.39
CA MET A 408 -14.83 24.83 -6.44
C MET A 408 -13.53 24.08 -6.21
N ARG A 409 -13.05 24.02 -4.95
CA ARG A 409 -11.86 23.29 -4.51
C ARG A 409 -12.02 21.80 -4.75
N TRP A 410 -13.06 21.20 -4.17
CA TRP A 410 -13.34 19.77 -4.30
C TRP A 410 -13.64 19.33 -5.74
N THR A 411 -14.31 20.16 -6.56
CA THR A 411 -14.44 19.86 -8.01
C THR A 411 -13.07 19.76 -8.69
N ALA A 412 -12.12 20.63 -8.36
CA ALA A 412 -10.81 20.67 -9.01
C ALA A 412 -9.91 19.50 -8.55
N TRP A 413 -10.02 19.08 -7.30
CA TRP A 413 -9.24 17.97 -6.76
C TRP A 413 -9.77 16.61 -7.21
N LEU A 414 -11.09 16.44 -7.28
CA LEU A 414 -11.67 15.26 -7.93
C LEU A 414 -11.24 15.15 -9.40
N PHE A 415 -11.10 16.27 -10.12
CA PHE A 415 -10.52 16.22 -11.48
C PHE A 415 -9.10 15.61 -11.47
N GLN A 416 -8.23 15.99 -10.52
CA GLN A 416 -6.89 15.42 -10.38
C GLN A 416 -6.93 13.90 -10.12
N VAL A 417 -7.81 13.44 -9.23
CA VAL A 417 -7.98 12.01 -8.91
C VAL A 417 -8.51 11.22 -10.11
N ILE A 418 -9.54 11.72 -10.79
CA ILE A 418 -10.09 11.11 -12.01
C ILE A 418 -9.00 11.03 -13.10
N ALA A 419 -8.19 12.08 -13.25
CA ALA A 419 -7.07 12.12 -14.20
C ALA A 419 -5.99 11.06 -13.85
N ALA A 420 -5.68 10.88 -12.56
CA ALA A 420 -4.77 9.84 -12.07
C ALA A 420 -5.24 8.44 -12.48
N LEU A 421 -6.49 8.11 -12.11
CA LEU A 421 -7.10 6.81 -12.37
C LEU A 421 -7.22 6.53 -13.87
N ALA A 422 -7.65 7.51 -14.68
CA ALA A 422 -7.78 7.34 -16.12
C ALA A 422 -6.44 7.00 -16.79
N VAL A 423 -5.33 7.63 -16.38
CA VAL A 423 -3.99 7.34 -16.90
C VAL A 423 -3.50 5.95 -16.46
N ALA A 424 -3.72 5.56 -15.19
CA ALA A 424 -3.36 4.23 -14.70
C ALA A 424 -4.20 3.12 -15.38
N GLN A 425 -5.51 3.32 -15.52
CA GLN A 425 -6.40 2.43 -16.27
C GLN A 425 -5.94 2.23 -17.71
N LYS A 426 -5.51 3.30 -18.40
CA LYS A 426 -5.05 3.21 -19.79
C LYS A 426 -3.74 2.44 -19.96
N HIS A 427 -2.79 2.60 -19.05
CA HIS A 427 -1.47 2.02 -19.20
C HIS A 427 -1.32 0.63 -18.57
N TYR A 428 -2.11 0.33 -17.54
CA TYR A 428 -1.99 -0.88 -16.74
C TYR A 428 -3.31 -1.62 -16.51
N HIS A 429 -4.45 -1.19 -17.07
CA HIS A 429 -5.77 -1.75 -16.74
C HIS A 429 -6.01 -1.80 -15.22
N PHE A 430 -5.57 -0.74 -14.53
CA PHE A 430 -5.54 -0.64 -13.08
C PHE A 430 -6.93 -0.43 -12.47
N THR A 431 -7.23 -1.16 -11.41
CA THR A 431 -8.29 -0.82 -10.43
C THR A 431 -7.65 -0.88 -9.04
N HIS A 432 -7.87 0.15 -8.22
CA HIS A 432 -7.31 0.26 -6.87
C HIS A 432 -8.00 -0.69 -5.89
N ASN A 433 -9.30 -0.91 -6.08
CA ASN A 433 -10.17 -1.76 -5.26
C ASN A 433 -10.38 -1.30 -3.79
N ASP A 434 -9.69 -0.24 -3.34
CA ASP A 434 -9.87 0.35 -2.01
C ASP A 434 -9.55 1.86 -1.97
N LEU A 435 -10.05 2.60 -2.97
CA LEU A 435 -9.83 4.05 -3.04
C LEU A 435 -10.81 4.79 -2.12
N HIS A 436 -10.33 5.17 -0.94
CA HIS A 436 -10.97 6.14 -0.04
C HIS A 436 -10.06 7.36 0.19
N THR A 437 -10.57 8.36 0.91
CA THR A 437 -9.91 9.64 1.22
C THR A 437 -8.47 9.50 1.76
N ASN A 438 -8.24 8.60 2.72
CA ASN A 438 -6.90 8.40 3.27
C ASN A 438 -5.89 7.79 2.27
N ASN A 439 -6.34 7.04 1.27
CA ASN A 439 -5.49 6.50 0.19
C ASN A 439 -5.21 7.52 -0.94
N ILE A 440 -5.61 8.78 -0.75
CA ILE A 440 -5.27 9.91 -1.62
C ILE A 440 -4.51 10.94 -0.79
N MET A 441 -3.20 11.03 -0.99
CA MET A 441 -2.39 12.07 -0.39
C MET A 441 -2.36 13.35 -1.24
N TRP A 442 -1.88 14.45 -0.66
CA TRP A 442 -1.52 15.65 -1.40
C TRP A 442 -0.11 16.14 -1.06
N SER A 443 0.47 16.87 -2.00
CA SER A 443 1.69 17.66 -1.75
C SER A 443 1.45 19.12 -2.14
N TRP A 444 2.10 20.04 -1.43
CA TRP A 444 2.10 21.45 -1.76
C TRP A 444 2.71 21.70 -3.16
N THR A 445 2.15 22.65 -3.88
CA THR A 445 2.68 23.08 -5.18
C THR A 445 2.54 24.59 -5.39
N ALA A 446 3.60 25.20 -5.93
CA ALA A 446 3.60 26.58 -6.41
C ALA A 446 2.83 26.74 -7.74
N GLU A 447 2.64 25.66 -8.50
CA GLU A 447 1.89 25.68 -9.75
C GLU A 447 0.41 25.88 -9.44
N THR A 448 -0.13 27.04 -9.78
CA THR A 448 -1.53 27.40 -9.46
C THR A 448 -2.54 26.67 -10.34
N THR A 449 -2.12 26.15 -11.50
CA THR A 449 -2.99 25.55 -12.52
C THR A 449 -2.29 24.40 -13.24
N LEU A 450 -2.94 23.25 -13.33
CA LEU A 450 -2.51 22.11 -14.15
C LEU A 450 -3.27 22.13 -15.48
N TYR A 451 -2.53 21.90 -16.58
CA TYR A 451 -3.07 21.93 -17.93
C TYR A 451 -3.13 20.52 -18.51
N TYR A 452 -4.31 20.12 -18.98
CA TYR A 452 -4.56 18.79 -19.52
C TYR A 452 -5.11 18.87 -20.95
N SER A 453 -4.73 17.94 -21.82
CA SER A 453 -5.31 17.78 -23.15
C SER A 453 -5.94 16.42 -23.33
N LEU A 454 -7.16 16.42 -23.86
CA LEU A 454 -7.87 15.24 -24.33
C LEU A 454 -7.95 15.36 -25.85
N PRO A 455 -7.06 14.70 -26.62
CA PRO A 455 -7.07 14.80 -28.08
C PRO A 455 -8.32 14.15 -28.69
N ASP A 456 -8.66 12.94 -28.23
CA ASP A 456 -9.66 12.06 -28.84
C ASP A 456 -11.03 12.10 -28.12
N ALA A 457 -11.34 13.19 -27.41
CA ALA A 457 -12.60 13.34 -26.70
C ALA A 457 -13.82 13.35 -27.64
N LEU A 458 -14.92 12.73 -27.21
CA LEU A 458 -16.21 12.84 -27.89
C LEU A 458 -16.64 14.32 -27.95
N GLY A 459 -17.01 14.75 -29.16
CA GLY A 459 -17.25 16.18 -29.47
C GLY A 459 -15.99 16.95 -29.94
N GLY A 460 -14.84 16.28 -30.06
CA GLY A 460 -13.58 16.86 -30.50
C GLY A 460 -12.67 17.30 -29.34
N SER A 461 -11.39 17.52 -29.67
CA SER A 461 -10.32 17.77 -28.70
C SER A 461 -10.65 18.87 -27.70
N ARG A 462 -10.28 18.63 -26.44
CA ARG A 462 -10.48 19.53 -25.30
C ARG A 462 -9.15 19.84 -24.62
N ILE A 463 -9.06 21.04 -24.05
CA ILE A 463 -7.96 21.47 -23.20
C ILE A 463 -8.58 22.01 -21.93
N TYR A 464 -8.11 21.56 -20.77
CA TYR A 464 -8.55 22.00 -19.46
C TYR A 464 -7.44 22.73 -18.72
N ALA A 465 -7.81 23.77 -17.99
CA ALA A 465 -6.98 24.51 -17.06
C ALA A 465 -7.60 24.38 -15.67
N VAL A 466 -7.04 23.50 -14.84
CA VAL A 466 -7.63 23.10 -13.56
C VAL A 466 -6.81 23.72 -12.43
N PRO A 467 -7.42 24.53 -11.55
CA PRO A 467 -6.71 25.13 -10.43
C PRO A 467 -6.26 24.07 -9.43
N THR A 468 -5.04 24.19 -8.91
CA THR A 468 -4.54 23.27 -7.86
C THR A 468 -5.02 23.65 -6.47
N PHE A 469 -5.33 24.94 -6.25
CA PHE A 469 -5.47 25.54 -4.92
C PHE A 469 -4.26 25.25 -4.01
N GLY A 470 -3.06 25.15 -4.61
CA GLY A 470 -1.82 24.84 -3.89
C GLY A 470 -1.61 23.36 -3.57
N ARG A 471 -2.54 22.46 -3.93
CA ARG A 471 -2.47 21.02 -3.65
C ARG A 471 -2.39 20.19 -4.94
N LEU A 472 -1.38 19.32 -5.00
CA LEU A 472 -1.21 18.27 -6.01
C LEU A 472 -1.55 16.92 -5.39
N PHE A 473 -2.66 16.32 -5.81
CA PHE A 473 -3.14 15.04 -5.26
C PHE A 473 -2.44 13.86 -5.91
N LYS A 474 -2.20 12.81 -5.11
CA LYS A 474 -1.46 11.59 -5.45
C LYS A 474 -2.14 10.37 -4.82
N ILE A 475 -2.36 9.33 -5.62
CA ILE A 475 -2.89 8.05 -5.11
C ILE A 475 -1.74 7.21 -4.53
N ILE A 476 -2.01 6.52 -3.43
CA ILE A 476 -1.08 5.62 -2.71
C ILE A 476 -1.75 4.26 -2.40
N ASP A 477 -1.11 3.44 -1.58
CA ASP A 477 -1.60 2.19 -0.96
C ASP A 477 -2.25 1.16 -1.91
N PHE A 478 -1.39 0.39 -2.58
CA PHE A 478 -1.82 -0.49 -3.68
C PHE A 478 -1.96 -1.96 -3.27
N ASN A 479 -2.09 -2.25 -1.97
CA ASN A 479 -2.12 -3.62 -1.39
C ASN A 479 -3.19 -4.50 -2.05
N ARG A 480 -4.41 -3.97 -2.19
CA ARG A 480 -5.58 -4.62 -2.82
C ARG A 480 -5.70 -4.33 -4.33
N SER A 481 -4.71 -3.72 -4.96
CA SER A 481 -4.81 -3.30 -6.37
C SER A 481 -4.78 -4.47 -7.36
N SER A 482 -5.33 -4.22 -8.55
CA SER A 482 -5.34 -5.16 -9.68
C SER A 482 -4.94 -4.48 -10.98
N PHE A 483 -4.04 -5.08 -11.76
CA PHE A 483 -3.41 -4.46 -12.93
C PHE A 483 -2.71 -5.48 -13.86
N HIS A 484 -2.26 -5.01 -15.03
CA HIS A 484 -1.64 -5.80 -16.09
C HIS A 484 -0.25 -5.25 -16.47
N LEU A 485 0.80 -6.06 -16.31
CA LEU A 485 2.18 -5.70 -16.68
C LEU A 485 2.55 -6.19 -18.09
N GLY A 486 1.79 -5.66 -19.06
CA GLY A 486 1.97 -5.92 -20.48
C GLY A 486 1.91 -7.42 -20.85
N LYS A 487 2.50 -7.79 -21.99
CA LYS A 487 2.40 -9.15 -22.55
C LYS A 487 3.32 -10.20 -21.91
N ARG A 488 3.95 -9.91 -20.76
CA ARG A 488 4.88 -10.83 -20.09
C ARG A 488 4.63 -11.00 -18.60
N GLY A 489 4.38 -9.92 -17.86
CA GLY A 489 3.97 -10.05 -16.47
C GLY A 489 2.56 -10.61 -16.32
N GLY A 490 1.69 -10.37 -17.31
CA GLY A 490 0.30 -10.81 -17.26
C GLY A 490 -0.51 -9.99 -16.26
N PHE A 491 -1.51 -10.64 -15.66
CA PHE A 491 -2.40 -10.05 -14.67
C PHE A 491 -1.84 -10.20 -13.25
N PHE A 492 -2.06 -9.16 -12.44
CA PHE A 492 -1.75 -9.07 -11.03
C PHE A 492 -3.02 -8.62 -10.31
N ILE A 493 -3.31 -9.31 -9.22
CA ILE A 493 -4.34 -9.06 -8.22
C ILE A 493 -3.76 -9.70 -6.95
N SER A 494 -4.03 -9.15 -5.78
CA SER A 494 -3.42 -9.67 -4.55
C SER A 494 -4.13 -10.90 -3.99
N ASP A 495 -3.44 -11.59 -3.08
CA ASP A 495 -3.97 -12.70 -2.31
C ASP A 495 -5.07 -12.28 -1.30
N ALA A 496 -5.29 -10.99 -1.05
CA ALA A 496 -6.52 -10.49 -0.41
C ALA A 496 -7.80 -11.04 -1.06
N PHE A 497 -7.78 -11.36 -2.35
CA PHE A 497 -8.93 -11.86 -3.11
C PHE A 497 -9.01 -13.41 -3.13
N GLU A 498 -8.17 -14.10 -2.34
CA GLU A 498 -8.30 -15.55 -2.11
C GLU A 498 -9.51 -15.90 -1.22
N SER A 499 -9.82 -17.18 -1.03
CA SER A 499 -11.09 -17.56 -0.37
C SER A 499 -11.19 -17.13 1.08
N GLU A 500 -10.06 -17.06 1.79
CA GLU A 500 -9.97 -16.63 3.20
C GLU A 500 -9.34 -15.24 3.36
N GLY A 501 -9.06 -14.51 2.26
CA GLY A 501 -8.48 -13.16 2.31
C GLY A 501 -9.53 -12.07 2.55
N ASP A 502 -9.10 -10.91 3.04
CA ASP A 502 -9.97 -9.78 3.41
C ASP A 502 -10.98 -9.37 2.31
N ALA A 503 -10.57 -9.49 1.05
CA ALA A 503 -11.34 -9.10 -0.13
C ALA A 503 -12.13 -10.26 -0.78
N SER A 504 -12.26 -11.39 -0.07
CA SER A 504 -12.92 -12.62 -0.53
C SER A 504 -14.33 -12.35 -1.09
N GLY A 505 -14.56 -12.82 -2.32
CA GLY A 505 -15.83 -12.68 -3.02
C GLY A 505 -16.17 -11.28 -3.53
N GLN A 506 -15.25 -10.29 -3.48
CA GLN A 506 -15.41 -9.04 -4.23
C GLN A 506 -15.31 -9.26 -5.75
N TYR A 507 -14.48 -10.24 -6.16
CA TYR A 507 -14.30 -10.68 -7.54
C TYR A 507 -14.29 -12.21 -7.61
N ASN A 508 -14.39 -12.74 -8.84
CA ASN A 508 -14.25 -14.16 -9.15
C ASN A 508 -13.59 -14.28 -10.53
N CYS A 509 -12.27 -14.19 -10.55
CA CYS A 509 -11.41 -14.21 -11.72
C CYS A 509 -10.08 -14.92 -11.40
N GLU A 510 -9.29 -15.25 -12.42
CA GLU A 510 -7.97 -15.87 -12.25
C GLU A 510 -7.02 -14.96 -11.43
N PRO A 511 -6.23 -15.48 -10.48
CA PRO A 511 -5.97 -16.90 -10.22
C PRO A 511 -6.92 -17.55 -9.20
N TYR A 512 -7.81 -16.79 -8.55
CA TYR A 512 -8.69 -17.25 -7.46
C TYR A 512 -10.08 -17.70 -7.97
N PHE A 513 -10.16 -18.18 -9.22
CA PHE A 513 -11.43 -18.46 -9.89
C PHE A 513 -12.12 -19.72 -9.36
N ASN A 514 -13.40 -19.57 -9.00
CA ASN A 514 -14.28 -20.62 -8.49
C ASN A 514 -15.39 -20.91 -9.52
N ASP A 515 -15.39 -22.13 -10.08
CA ASP A 515 -16.31 -22.57 -11.14
C ASP A 515 -17.78 -22.69 -10.73
N LYS A 516 -18.06 -22.66 -9.42
CA LYS A 516 -19.41 -22.66 -8.84
C LYS A 516 -20.04 -21.26 -8.80
N MET A 517 -19.23 -20.21 -8.94
CA MET A 517 -19.63 -18.81 -8.80
C MET A 517 -19.67 -18.12 -10.17
N PRO A 518 -20.50 -17.08 -10.37
CA PRO A 518 -20.47 -16.27 -11.59
C PRO A 518 -19.12 -15.57 -11.74
N THR A 519 -18.57 -15.47 -12.96
CA THR A 519 -17.34 -14.70 -13.22
C THR A 519 -17.54 -13.22 -12.89
N ALA A 520 -16.55 -12.63 -12.24
CA ALA A 520 -16.50 -11.20 -11.92
C ALA A 520 -15.05 -10.71 -12.00
N ASP A 521 -14.75 -9.92 -13.02
CA ASP A 521 -13.44 -9.28 -13.22
C ASP A 521 -13.37 -7.92 -12.49
N PRO A 522 -12.17 -7.38 -12.19
CA PRO A 522 -12.01 -6.06 -11.60
C PRO A 522 -12.71 -4.95 -12.40
N ASN A 523 -13.37 -4.05 -11.66
CA ASN A 523 -14.34 -3.13 -12.24
C ASN A 523 -13.78 -1.69 -12.32
N PRO A 524 -13.58 -1.10 -13.50
CA PRO A 524 -13.01 0.25 -13.63
C PRO A 524 -13.93 1.38 -13.13
N SER A 525 -15.18 1.10 -12.73
CA SER A 525 -16.05 2.03 -12.00
C SER A 525 -15.90 1.95 -10.47
N PHE A 526 -15.18 0.97 -9.94
CA PHE A 526 -15.11 0.72 -8.50
C PHE A 526 -14.54 1.93 -7.74
N ASP A 527 -13.36 2.39 -8.14
CA ASP A 527 -12.55 3.33 -7.38
C ASP A 527 -13.27 4.67 -7.12
N LEU A 528 -13.95 5.24 -8.13
CA LEU A 528 -14.70 6.49 -7.97
C LEU A 528 -16.02 6.30 -7.19
N CYS A 529 -16.60 5.10 -7.19
CA CYS A 529 -17.76 4.80 -6.36
C CYS A 529 -17.36 4.64 -4.88
N ARG A 530 -16.31 3.85 -4.60
CA ARG A 530 -15.76 3.68 -3.24
C ARG A 530 -15.31 5.01 -2.63
N LEU A 531 -14.74 5.90 -3.43
CA LEU A 531 -14.36 7.25 -3.04
C LEU A 531 -15.59 8.14 -2.77
N ALA A 532 -16.66 8.03 -3.57
CA ALA A 532 -17.90 8.75 -3.30
C ALA A 532 -18.52 8.35 -1.95
N CYS A 533 -18.45 7.07 -1.56
CA CYS A 533 -18.90 6.62 -0.24
C CYS A 533 -18.16 7.33 0.91
N SER A 534 -16.84 7.53 0.79
CA SER A 534 -16.03 8.26 1.79
C SER A 534 -16.12 9.79 1.71
N LEU A 535 -16.75 10.36 0.68
CA LEU A 535 -16.80 11.81 0.46
C LEU A 535 -18.19 12.43 0.61
N LEU A 536 -19.26 11.72 0.25
CA LEU A 536 -20.58 12.35 0.11
C LEU A 536 -21.04 12.97 1.42
N ASP A 537 -21.13 12.15 2.46
CA ASP A 537 -21.73 12.54 3.74
C ASP A 537 -20.80 13.49 4.53
N SER A 538 -19.48 13.32 4.38
CA SER A 538 -18.45 14.17 5.00
C SER A 538 -18.36 15.57 4.37
N ILE A 539 -18.55 15.69 3.04
CA ILE A 539 -18.63 17.00 2.38
C ILE A 539 -20.01 17.65 2.60
N PHE A 540 -21.08 16.85 2.64
CA PHE A 540 -22.48 17.29 2.66
C PHE A 540 -23.28 16.67 3.81
N GLN A 541 -23.11 17.23 5.01
CA GLN A 541 -23.89 16.86 6.22
C GLN A 541 -25.40 17.07 6.06
N GLU A 542 -25.81 18.06 5.25
CA GLU A 542 -27.20 18.28 4.83
C GLU A 542 -27.31 18.24 3.29
N ASP A 543 -28.42 17.69 2.77
CA ASP A 543 -28.70 17.66 1.32
C ASP A 543 -28.74 19.09 0.72
N PRO A 544 -27.91 19.42 -0.29
CA PRO A 544 -27.88 20.76 -0.86
C PRO A 544 -29.21 21.19 -1.52
N GLU A 545 -29.48 22.51 -1.50
CA GLU A 545 -30.72 23.08 -2.05
C GLU A 545 -31.03 22.57 -3.47
N LEU A 546 -32.30 22.26 -3.75
CA LEU A 546 -32.73 21.72 -5.04
C LEU A 546 -32.71 22.74 -6.18
N VAL A 547 -32.47 22.27 -7.41
CA VAL A 547 -32.69 23.02 -8.65
C VAL A 547 -34.19 23.17 -8.90
N GLU A 548 -34.60 24.34 -9.40
CA GLU A 548 -35.95 24.57 -9.91
C GLU A 548 -35.89 24.96 -11.40
N PRO A 549 -36.68 24.33 -12.29
CA PRO A 549 -37.67 23.28 -12.02
C PRO A 549 -37.02 21.94 -11.64
N LYS A 550 -37.57 21.27 -10.63
CA LYS A 550 -37.00 20.00 -10.11
C LYS A 550 -36.86 18.92 -11.19
N GLN A 551 -35.64 18.38 -11.31
CA GLN A 551 -35.31 17.22 -12.16
C GLN A 551 -35.00 16.00 -11.30
N ILE A 552 -35.37 14.80 -11.75
CA ILE A 552 -35.10 13.54 -11.03
C ILE A 552 -33.71 13.03 -11.45
N MET A 553 -32.84 12.75 -10.47
CA MET A 553 -31.54 12.11 -10.68
C MET A 553 -31.57 10.60 -10.42
N THR A 554 -32.41 10.14 -9.48
CA THR A 554 -32.56 8.72 -9.12
C THR A 554 -33.98 8.48 -8.67
N GLN A 555 -34.59 7.38 -9.10
CA GLN A 555 -35.91 6.96 -8.67
C GLN A 555 -35.94 5.44 -8.51
N GLU A 556 -36.10 5.00 -7.27
CA GLU A 556 -36.30 3.61 -6.88
C GLU A 556 -37.50 3.51 -5.90
N PRO A 557 -37.97 2.31 -5.53
CA PRO A 557 -39.13 2.15 -4.65
C PRO A 557 -38.93 2.73 -3.23
N GLY A 558 -39.30 4.00 -3.06
CA GLY A 558 -39.29 4.74 -1.79
C GLY A 558 -38.26 5.87 -1.72
N LEU A 559 -37.25 5.89 -2.59
CA LEU A 559 -36.24 6.94 -2.66
C LEU A 559 -36.33 7.67 -4.01
N ILE A 560 -36.44 9.00 -3.97
CA ILE A 560 -36.36 9.87 -5.15
C ILE A 560 -35.33 10.95 -4.85
N MET A 561 -34.15 10.86 -5.48
CA MET A 561 -33.15 11.93 -5.42
C MET A 561 -33.39 12.92 -6.56
N TRP A 562 -33.39 14.20 -6.21
CA TRP A 562 -33.61 15.32 -7.12
C TRP A 562 -32.30 16.03 -7.40
N GLU A 563 -32.21 16.73 -8.54
CA GLU A 563 -31.03 17.52 -8.90
C GLU A 563 -30.83 18.68 -7.91
N THR A 564 -29.66 18.72 -7.25
CA THR A 564 -29.29 19.80 -6.33
C THR A 564 -28.52 20.91 -7.04
N LYS A 565 -28.40 22.08 -6.42
CA LYS A 565 -27.60 23.20 -6.93
C LYS A 565 -26.09 22.90 -6.86
N SER A 566 -25.64 22.01 -5.97
CA SER A 566 -24.25 21.54 -5.98
C SER A 566 -24.08 20.51 -7.10
N GLN A 567 -23.39 20.93 -8.16
CA GLN A 567 -22.97 20.01 -9.21
C GLN A 567 -22.02 18.93 -8.68
N LEU A 568 -21.28 19.22 -7.60
CA LEU A 568 -20.38 18.30 -6.93
C LEU A 568 -21.16 17.16 -6.23
N PHE A 569 -22.19 17.49 -5.44
CA PHE A 569 -23.10 16.49 -4.87
C PHE A 569 -23.73 15.61 -5.96
N ASN A 570 -24.25 16.24 -7.02
CA ASN A 570 -24.83 15.53 -8.16
C ASN A 570 -23.82 14.60 -8.86
N LEU A 571 -22.55 15.00 -8.95
CA LEU A 571 -21.49 14.16 -9.51
C LEU A 571 -21.24 12.92 -8.63
N LEU A 572 -21.00 13.11 -7.33
CA LEU A 572 -20.75 12.02 -6.38
C LEU A 572 -21.93 11.05 -6.33
N TRP A 573 -23.16 11.57 -6.23
CA TRP A 573 -24.38 10.75 -6.27
C TRP A 573 -24.52 9.94 -7.56
N SER A 574 -24.05 10.47 -8.71
CA SER A 574 -24.04 9.74 -9.98
C SER A 574 -23.04 8.58 -10.05
N TRP A 575 -22.07 8.51 -9.13
CA TRP A 575 -21.15 7.38 -9.01
C TRP A 575 -21.71 6.25 -8.12
N LEU A 576 -22.62 6.58 -7.18
CA LEU A 576 -23.27 5.65 -6.26
C LEU A 576 -24.42 4.84 -6.88
N GLN A 577 -24.55 4.80 -8.21
CA GLN A 577 -25.63 4.12 -8.94
C GLN A 577 -25.23 2.75 -9.47
N GLN A 578 -26.03 1.74 -9.13
CA GLN A 578 -25.97 0.40 -9.72
C GLN A 578 -26.57 0.37 -11.13
N LYS A 579 -26.21 -0.65 -11.92
CA LYS A 579 -26.69 -0.93 -13.29
C LYS A 579 -28.20 -1.13 -13.45
N ASP A 580 -28.93 -1.33 -12.33
CA ASP A 580 -30.40 -1.41 -12.26
C ASP A 580 -31.06 -0.11 -11.77
N GLY A 581 -30.27 0.92 -11.47
CA GLY A 581 -30.71 2.25 -11.05
C GLY A 581 -30.78 2.48 -9.54
N TYR A 582 -30.52 1.46 -8.71
CA TYR A 582 -30.54 1.60 -7.25
C TYR A 582 -29.27 2.27 -6.71
N ASN A 583 -29.39 2.99 -5.60
CA ASN A 583 -28.24 3.53 -4.88
C ASN A 583 -27.46 2.41 -4.15
N VAL A 584 -26.15 2.56 -3.94
CA VAL A 584 -25.33 1.60 -3.14
C VAL A 584 -25.24 1.93 -1.65
N LEU A 585 -25.29 3.21 -1.28
CA LEU A 585 -24.96 3.67 0.07
C LEU A 585 -26.18 3.58 1.01
N ARG A 586 -27.29 4.21 0.61
CA ARG A 586 -28.46 4.45 1.48
C ARG A 586 -29.73 3.76 0.97
N ASN A 587 -30.54 3.27 1.89
CA ASN A 587 -31.91 2.78 1.67
C ASN A 587 -32.94 3.93 1.69
N ALA A 588 -34.17 3.65 1.25
CA ALA A 588 -35.29 4.61 1.24
C ALA A 588 -35.71 5.15 2.63
N ASN A 589 -35.28 4.52 3.72
CA ASN A 589 -35.47 4.96 5.11
C ASN A 589 -34.27 5.76 5.65
N GLY A 590 -33.22 5.98 4.84
CA GLY A 590 -31.97 6.63 5.26
C GLY A 590 -30.95 5.73 5.97
N SER A 591 -31.23 4.44 6.18
CA SER A 591 -30.21 3.52 6.71
C SER A 591 -29.14 3.23 5.66
N GLU A 592 -27.98 2.77 6.10
CA GLU A 592 -27.04 2.05 5.22
C GLU A 592 -27.75 0.89 4.50
N ARG A 593 -27.32 0.57 3.28
CA ARG A 593 -27.88 -0.49 2.44
C ARG A 593 -27.09 -1.79 2.46
N PHE A 594 -25.77 -1.72 2.43
CA PHE A 594 -24.87 -2.88 2.39
C PHE A 594 -23.78 -2.70 3.46
N PRO A 595 -23.96 -3.22 4.67
CA PRO A 595 -23.01 -3.02 5.76
C PRO A 595 -21.69 -3.74 5.51
N GLY A 596 -20.58 -3.10 5.91
CA GLY A 596 -19.24 -3.66 5.86
C GLY A 596 -18.84 -4.14 4.45
N PHE A 597 -18.22 -5.32 4.37
CA PHE A 597 -17.62 -5.79 3.12
C PHE A 597 -18.62 -6.15 2.01
N ASP A 598 -19.92 -6.25 2.28
CA ASP A 598 -20.92 -6.45 1.20
C ASP A 598 -21.05 -5.21 0.29
N LEU A 599 -20.72 -4.01 0.79
CA LEU A 599 -20.60 -2.80 -0.05
C LEU A 599 -19.58 -2.99 -1.17
N TYR A 600 -18.40 -3.53 -0.84
CA TYR A 600 -17.32 -3.79 -1.80
C TYR A 600 -17.76 -4.79 -2.87
N LYS A 601 -18.39 -5.90 -2.47
CA LYS A 601 -18.95 -6.90 -3.40
C LYS A 601 -19.99 -6.27 -4.35
N ILE A 602 -20.88 -5.41 -3.85
CA ILE A 602 -21.91 -4.79 -4.70
C ILE A 602 -21.33 -3.73 -5.63
N ILE A 603 -20.39 -2.90 -5.18
CA ILE A 603 -19.71 -1.93 -6.06
C ILE A 603 -18.96 -2.69 -7.18
N GLY A 604 -18.21 -3.75 -6.82
CA GLY A 604 -17.51 -4.61 -7.76
C GLY A 604 -18.44 -5.21 -8.83
N HIS A 605 -19.56 -5.81 -8.42
CA HIS A 605 -20.46 -6.53 -9.33
C HIS A 605 -21.46 -5.65 -10.10
N ASN A 606 -21.92 -4.52 -9.54
CA ASN A 606 -23.13 -3.82 -10.01
C ASN A 606 -22.94 -2.37 -10.46
N VAL A 607 -21.89 -1.65 -10.07
CA VAL A 607 -21.72 -0.22 -10.44
C VAL A 607 -20.97 -0.11 -11.77
N THR A 608 -21.53 0.62 -12.75
CA THR A 608 -20.95 0.72 -14.10
C THR A 608 -20.90 2.15 -14.68
N ALA A 609 -21.34 3.16 -13.93
CA ALA A 609 -21.49 4.54 -14.41
C ALA A 609 -20.30 5.45 -14.07
N ALA A 610 -19.31 4.95 -13.33
CA ALA A 610 -18.26 5.72 -12.68
C ALA A 610 -16.86 5.51 -13.32
N VAL A 611 -16.77 5.04 -14.57
CA VAL A 611 -15.48 4.85 -15.27
C VAL A 611 -14.73 6.19 -15.42
N PRO A 612 -13.52 6.36 -14.86
CA PRO A 612 -12.78 7.62 -14.82
C PRO A 612 -12.68 8.38 -16.15
N CYS A 613 -12.27 7.74 -17.25
CA CYS A 613 -12.08 8.42 -18.53
C CYS A 613 -13.38 9.03 -19.12
N GLU A 614 -14.54 8.52 -18.71
CA GLU A 614 -15.85 9.06 -19.10
C GLU A 614 -16.22 10.29 -18.27
N GLN A 615 -15.83 10.33 -16.98
CA GLN A 615 -16.19 11.39 -16.05
C GLN A 615 -15.55 12.74 -16.41
N ILE A 616 -14.31 12.76 -16.91
CA ILE A 616 -13.52 13.97 -17.24
C ILE A 616 -14.25 14.89 -18.24
N THR A 617 -15.17 14.34 -19.04
CA THR A 617 -15.91 15.08 -20.06
C THR A 617 -17.29 15.60 -19.62
N LYS A 618 -17.71 15.32 -18.37
CA LYS A 618 -19.00 15.74 -17.80
C LYS A 618 -19.11 17.28 -17.68
N PRO A 619 -20.34 17.87 -17.74
CA PRO A 619 -20.54 19.32 -17.76
C PRO A 619 -19.94 20.09 -16.57
N ILE A 620 -19.87 19.49 -15.38
CA ILE A 620 -19.25 20.08 -14.19
C ILE A 620 -17.78 20.49 -14.43
N PHE A 621 -17.05 19.74 -15.25
CA PHE A 621 -15.66 20.05 -15.61
C PHE A 621 -15.59 20.87 -16.91
N ASP A 622 -16.40 20.51 -17.93
CA ASP A 622 -16.35 21.17 -19.24
C ASP A 622 -16.80 22.65 -19.20
N SER A 623 -17.73 22.99 -18.30
CA SER A 623 -18.18 24.38 -18.11
C SER A 623 -17.25 25.22 -17.23
N LYS A 624 -16.50 24.60 -16.30
CA LYS A 624 -15.62 25.30 -15.34
C LYS A 624 -14.18 25.48 -15.85
N TYR A 625 -13.59 24.45 -16.48
CA TYR A 625 -12.14 24.39 -16.73
C TYR A 625 -11.73 24.39 -18.20
N ARG A 626 -12.67 24.28 -19.16
CA ARG A 626 -12.34 24.20 -20.58
C ARG A 626 -11.84 25.54 -21.13
N ILE A 627 -10.64 25.53 -21.72
CA ILE A 627 -10.05 26.68 -22.41
C ILE A 627 -9.91 26.42 -23.91
N ALA A 628 -9.84 27.48 -24.72
CA ALA A 628 -9.45 27.35 -26.12
C ALA A 628 -7.92 27.34 -26.24
N LYS A 629 -7.38 26.69 -27.28
CA LYS A 629 -5.93 26.58 -27.51
C LYS A 629 -5.18 27.92 -27.65
N LYS A 630 -5.91 29.02 -27.88
CA LYS A 630 -5.38 30.40 -27.92
C LYS A 630 -5.14 31.01 -26.52
N ASP A 631 -5.74 30.43 -25.48
CA ASP A 631 -5.70 30.91 -24.09
C ASP A 631 -4.78 30.04 -23.21
N LEU A 632 -4.18 29.00 -23.81
CA LEU A 632 -3.12 28.19 -23.20
C LEU A 632 -1.82 29.03 -23.16
N PRO A 633 -1.13 29.14 -22.01
CA PRO A 633 0.17 29.80 -21.94
C PRO A 633 1.24 29.14 -22.82
N THR A 634 2.30 29.87 -23.17
CA THR A 634 3.33 29.40 -24.12
C THR A 634 4.24 28.30 -23.58
N ASP A 635 4.48 28.26 -22.27
CA ASP A 635 5.57 27.51 -21.65
C ASP A 635 5.10 26.48 -20.60
N VAL A 636 3.80 26.18 -20.55
CA VAL A 636 3.22 25.20 -19.61
C VAL A 636 3.37 23.77 -20.11
N PHE A 637 3.57 22.82 -19.19
CA PHE A 637 3.47 21.41 -19.51
C PHE A 637 2.01 20.99 -19.67
N LEU A 638 1.72 20.16 -20.66
CA LEU A 638 0.38 19.74 -21.04
C LEU A 638 0.26 18.22 -20.88
N TRP A 639 -0.49 17.79 -19.86
CA TRP A 639 -0.68 16.38 -19.53
C TRP A 639 -1.72 15.74 -20.45
N GLU A 640 -1.40 14.64 -21.11
CA GLU A 640 -2.31 13.96 -22.04
C GLU A 640 -3.20 12.97 -21.27
N LEU A 641 -4.52 13.17 -21.30
CA LEU A 641 -5.48 12.31 -20.61
C LEU A 641 -6.26 11.43 -21.60
N PRO A 642 -6.42 10.13 -21.30
CA PRO A 642 -7.10 9.19 -22.19
C PRO A 642 -8.62 9.36 -22.15
N CYS A 643 -9.25 9.21 -23.32
CA CYS A 643 -10.71 9.28 -23.49
C CYS A 643 -11.37 7.90 -23.62
N SER A 644 -10.60 6.82 -23.43
CA SER A 644 -11.03 5.44 -23.48
C SER A 644 -10.02 4.55 -22.76
N LEU A 645 -10.48 3.42 -22.21
CA LEU A 645 -9.65 2.30 -21.76
C LEU A 645 -8.84 1.70 -22.93
#